data_AF-A0A5D3AJR5-F1
#
_entry.id   AF-A0A5D3AJR5-F1
#
_cell.length_a   1.000
_cell.length_b   1.000
_cell.length_c   1.000
_cell.angle_alpha   90.00
_cell.angle_beta   90.00
_cell.angle_gamma   90.00
#
_symmetry.space_group_name_H-M   'P 1'
#
loop_
_entity.id
_entity.type
_entity.pdbx_description
1 polymer ?
#
loop_
_entity_poly.entity_id
_entity_poly.type
_entity_poly.pdbx_seq_one_letter_code
_entity_poly.pdbx_strand_id
1 'polypeptide(L)'
;SQGKGLQVQTSNQQALLNELRQLLQIVEVPPSDLQILAQESPSTDRGVRSLESAAASLYKALQAGMDSANAEVAATIARMQEYRTQSNAFSKRISDYLDVTFRYQSDSTLAEFRKQSTKGALAPHQTMGEYLMGYTGLVLYVKEMDEARYQKLCSNYMSTISQLHQAEMKDLLMGFMTTLNATAGDAGSDVAFSATGYSTTRPSALQKSKTVIGRGLHGDRSAAKQERRGDSSGIKRASELYNQALTEIINQVVIEEDFINAFLHLTDTDSTFADYMELDSYFRRQAARHASKGMSQGMMQLVRSMMDLIFGFVELELKQWVEAAVERGPVAVVGIIGVTERIAREAADENTSMFFTSLFEKQLVKQRMILDAFTNDQIRAIVASKQTLTVKKRKGVTFFIKHFPVFVERVESQMEGFDDLPIRERVNNMYDSIVETIFNALQQLAKMDRADGQATEDKGQLNYHVIMIENMYHFVEDVSQLYCPPLVVSLQRAQNLYQENLTTYIRMLMRRSFARFMDFFDGVERLLKSTPANEVSLHQSYNRSALKKVLKEHGAKDMRKAVETMSRRVDKHFSDEDDPVASSAANAVLIGAVWKEVTKELAKDVLKAQGIVARSYAESGLGLEFSSADVEATCKKMKG
;
A
#
# COMPACT_ATOMS: atom_id res chain seq x y z
N SER A 1 -62.84 66.03 29.20
CA SER A 1 -62.26 64.70 28.88
C SER A 1 -62.41 64.30 27.40
N GLN A 2 -63.44 64.75 26.67
CA GLN A 2 -63.69 64.33 25.27
C GLN A 2 -62.67 64.84 24.22
N GLY A 3 -62.08 66.03 24.39
CA GLY A 3 -61.13 66.59 23.40
C GLY A 3 -59.79 65.85 23.29
N LYS A 4 -59.28 65.26 24.39
CA LYS A 4 -58.04 64.46 24.37
C LYS A 4 -58.22 63.12 23.64
N GLY A 5 -59.40 62.50 23.76
CA GLY A 5 -59.72 61.25 23.05
C GLY A 5 -59.81 61.44 21.53
N LEU A 6 -60.42 62.56 21.10
CA LEU A 6 -60.49 62.93 19.68
C LEU A 6 -59.11 63.21 19.09
N GLN A 7 -58.23 63.89 19.83
CA GLN A 7 -56.87 64.23 19.39
C GLN A 7 -55.96 62.99 19.31
N VAL A 8 -56.10 62.04 20.25
CA VAL A 8 -55.42 60.74 20.17
C VAL A 8 -55.97 59.91 19.01
N GLN A 9 -57.28 59.95 18.75
CA GLN A 9 -57.87 59.29 17.57
C GLN A 9 -57.36 59.86 16.25
N THR A 10 -57.26 61.19 16.12
CA THR A 10 -56.75 61.82 14.90
C THR A 10 -55.26 61.55 14.70
N SER A 11 -54.47 61.60 15.78
CA SER A 11 -53.05 61.23 15.74
C SER A 11 -52.85 59.76 15.34
N ASN A 12 -53.65 58.84 15.91
CA ASN A 12 -53.60 57.44 15.54
C ASN A 12 -54.05 57.23 14.09
N GLN A 13 -55.11 57.90 13.63
CA GLN A 13 -55.55 57.82 12.22
C GLN A 13 -54.50 58.38 11.24
N GLN A 14 -53.77 59.44 11.62
CA GLN A 14 -52.67 59.97 10.80
C GLN A 14 -51.43 59.08 10.79
N ALA A 15 -51.07 58.50 11.94
CA ALA A 15 -50.00 57.49 11.99
C ALA A 15 -50.36 56.28 11.13
N LEU A 16 -51.60 55.81 11.21
CA LEU A 16 -52.10 54.66 10.45
C LEU A 16 -52.24 54.97 8.95
N LEU A 17 -52.61 56.20 8.57
CA LEU A 17 -52.58 56.67 7.18
C LEU A 17 -51.15 56.80 6.63
N ASN A 18 -50.18 57.21 7.46
CA ASN A 18 -48.78 57.27 7.07
C ASN A 18 -48.17 55.86 6.92
N GLU A 19 -48.51 54.93 7.82
CA GLU A 19 -48.16 53.51 7.66
C GLU A 19 -48.83 52.90 6.41
N LEU A 20 -50.11 53.18 6.15
CA LEU A 20 -50.80 52.74 4.93
C LEU A 20 -50.17 53.33 3.66
N ARG A 21 -49.74 54.59 3.68
CA ARG A 21 -49.03 55.23 2.55
C ARG A 21 -47.63 54.66 2.37
N GLN A 22 -46.90 54.39 3.45
CA GLN A 22 -45.62 53.69 3.39
C GLN A 22 -45.79 52.28 2.84
N LEU A 23 -46.82 51.55 3.27
CA LEU A 23 -47.15 50.21 2.78
C LEU A 23 -47.57 50.22 1.30
N LEU A 24 -48.39 51.18 0.88
CA LEU A 24 -48.74 51.38 -0.53
C LEU A 24 -47.52 51.70 -1.39
N GLN A 25 -46.58 52.49 -0.86
CA GLN A 25 -45.34 52.85 -1.55
C GLN A 25 -44.33 51.70 -1.60
N ILE A 26 -44.36 50.77 -0.63
CA ILE A 26 -43.54 49.55 -0.60
C ILE A 26 -44.04 48.48 -1.59
N VAL A 27 -45.34 48.52 -1.95
CA VAL A 27 -45.98 47.51 -2.81
C VAL A 27 -45.87 47.84 -4.31
N GLU A 28 -45.55 49.08 -4.69
CA GLU A 28 -45.41 49.46 -6.10
C GLU A 28 -43.97 49.34 -6.60
N VAL A 29 -43.71 48.32 -7.42
CA VAL A 29 -42.45 48.18 -8.16
C VAL A 29 -42.43 49.18 -9.32
N PRO A 30 -41.39 50.00 -9.48
CA PRO A 30 -41.25 50.89 -10.62
C PRO A 30 -41.32 50.12 -11.96
N PRO A 31 -42.05 50.60 -12.97
CA PRO A 31 -42.11 49.93 -14.27
C PRO A 31 -40.74 49.91 -14.98
N SER A 32 -39.85 50.86 -14.65
CA SER A 32 -38.44 50.84 -15.08
C SER A 32 -37.70 49.62 -14.57
N ASP A 33 -37.92 49.23 -13.31
CA ASP A 33 -37.24 48.09 -12.68
C ASP A 33 -37.73 46.78 -13.29
N LEU A 34 -39.02 46.68 -13.61
CA LEU A 34 -39.58 45.54 -14.34
C LEU A 34 -39.00 45.41 -15.76
N GLN A 35 -38.77 46.53 -16.45
CA GLN A 35 -38.10 46.52 -17.76
C GLN A 35 -36.63 46.09 -17.65
N ILE A 36 -35.91 46.55 -16.62
CA ILE A 36 -34.52 46.16 -16.35
C ILE A 36 -34.45 44.64 -16.14
N LEU A 37 -35.31 44.07 -15.30
CA LEU A 37 -35.36 42.61 -15.06
C LEU A 37 -35.64 41.81 -16.34
N ALA A 38 -36.46 42.35 -17.26
CA ALA A 38 -36.81 41.70 -18.51
C ALA A 38 -35.72 41.81 -19.59
N GLN A 39 -35.00 42.93 -19.68
CA GLN A 39 -34.16 43.26 -20.84
C GLN A 39 -32.66 43.36 -20.53
N GLU A 40 -32.27 43.78 -19.33
CA GLU A 40 -30.86 44.09 -19.01
C GLU A 40 -29.99 42.83 -19.04
N SER A 41 -28.81 42.88 -19.65
CA SER A 41 -27.94 41.71 -19.78
C SER A 41 -27.14 41.44 -18.49
N PRO A 42 -27.11 40.18 -17.99
CA PRO A 42 -26.26 39.80 -16.85
C PRO A 42 -24.76 39.61 -17.23
N SER A 43 -24.36 39.97 -18.45
CA SER A 43 -22.99 39.75 -18.94
C SER A 43 -21.93 40.73 -18.44
N THR A 44 -22.32 41.78 -17.71
CA THR A 44 -21.40 42.81 -17.22
C THR A 44 -21.66 43.09 -15.75
N ASP A 45 -20.64 43.44 -14.98
CA ASP A 45 -20.77 43.79 -13.55
C ASP A 45 -21.82 44.89 -13.32
N ARG A 46 -21.83 45.92 -14.18
CA ARG A 46 -22.86 46.97 -14.14
C ARG A 46 -24.27 46.43 -14.38
N GLY A 47 -24.42 45.51 -15.34
CA GLY A 47 -25.68 44.85 -15.62
C GLY A 47 -26.17 44.00 -14.45
N VAL A 48 -25.27 43.24 -13.81
CA VAL A 48 -25.58 42.44 -12.61
C VAL A 48 -26.06 43.33 -11.47
N ARG A 49 -25.35 44.41 -11.14
CA ARG A 49 -25.78 45.35 -10.08
C ARG A 49 -27.12 46.01 -10.36
N SER A 50 -27.39 46.33 -11.63
CA SER A 50 -28.68 46.88 -12.07
C SER A 50 -29.81 45.88 -11.87
N LEU A 51 -29.56 44.61 -12.24
CA LEU A 51 -30.49 43.51 -12.02
C LEU A 51 -30.71 43.23 -10.53
N GLU A 52 -29.67 43.23 -9.70
CA GLU A 52 -29.77 43.05 -8.24
C GLU A 52 -30.60 44.16 -7.59
N SER A 53 -30.37 45.42 -7.96
CA SER A 53 -31.16 46.55 -7.47
C SER A 53 -32.63 46.46 -7.87
N ALA A 54 -32.92 46.12 -9.13
CA ALA A 54 -34.29 45.94 -9.61
C ALA A 54 -34.97 44.72 -8.96
N ALA A 55 -34.20 43.65 -8.72
CA ALA A 55 -34.65 42.45 -8.03
C ALA A 55 -34.96 42.74 -6.56
N ALA A 56 -34.21 43.62 -5.90
CA ALA A 56 -34.50 44.09 -4.55
C ALA A 56 -35.83 44.85 -4.47
N SER A 57 -36.14 45.71 -5.44
CA SER A 57 -37.47 46.38 -5.52
C SER A 57 -38.60 45.34 -5.65
N LEU A 58 -38.44 44.36 -6.54
CA LEU A 58 -39.42 43.29 -6.75
C LEU A 58 -39.56 42.38 -5.51
N TYR A 59 -38.44 42.03 -4.88
CA TYR A 59 -38.38 41.23 -3.66
C TYR A 59 -39.15 41.86 -2.50
N LYS A 60 -38.94 43.17 -2.26
CA LYS A 60 -39.66 43.93 -1.23
C LYS A 60 -41.16 43.90 -1.46
N ALA A 61 -41.61 44.12 -2.70
CA ALA A 61 -43.02 44.09 -3.05
C ALA A 61 -43.64 42.70 -2.86
N LEU A 62 -42.92 41.63 -3.21
CA LEU A 62 -43.37 40.25 -3.03
C LEU A 62 -43.46 39.86 -1.55
N GLN A 63 -42.48 40.24 -0.73
CA GLN A 63 -42.51 39.97 0.71
C GLN A 63 -43.60 40.77 1.43
N ALA A 64 -43.79 42.04 1.07
CA ALA A 64 -44.88 42.85 1.61
C ALA A 64 -46.28 42.28 1.29
N GLY A 65 -46.41 41.58 0.15
CA GLY A 65 -47.64 40.88 -0.25
C GLY A 65 -47.85 39.49 0.38
N MET A 66 -46.85 38.92 1.07
CA MET A 66 -46.95 37.63 1.75
C MET A 66 -47.56 37.71 3.16
N ASP A 67 -47.59 38.89 3.79
CA ASP A 67 -48.26 39.08 5.07
C ASP A 67 -49.78 39.12 4.87
N SER A 68 -50.48 38.15 5.49
CA SER A 68 -51.91 37.89 5.25
C SER A 68 -52.84 39.05 5.63
N ALA A 69 -52.36 40.03 6.40
CA ALA A 69 -53.10 41.24 6.75
C ALA A 69 -53.27 42.22 5.57
N ASN A 70 -52.44 42.10 4.53
CA ASN A 70 -52.44 43.01 3.36
C ASN A 70 -53.13 42.42 2.11
N ALA A 71 -53.51 41.14 2.16
CA ALA A 71 -53.99 40.36 1.02
C ALA A 71 -55.52 40.44 0.80
N GLU A 72 -56.23 41.36 1.45
CA GLU A 72 -57.70 41.40 1.44
C GLU A 72 -58.34 42.12 0.22
N VAL A 73 -57.54 42.75 -0.66
CA VAL A 73 -58.04 43.51 -1.82
C VAL A 73 -57.81 42.75 -3.13
N ALA A 74 -58.86 42.49 -3.91
CA ALA A 74 -58.74 41.77 -5.19
C ALA A 74 -57.74 42.40 -6.19
N ALA A 75 -57.61 43.72 -6.19
CA ALA A 75 -56.63 44.44 -7.00
C ALA A 75 -55.17 44.22 -6.54
N THR A 76 -54.93 44.06 -5.23
CA THR A 76 -53.58 43.72 -4.72
C THR A 76 -53.26 42.25 -5.01
N ILE A 77 -54.23 41.35 -4.95
CA ILE A 77 -54.07 39.93 -5.34
C ILE A 77 -53.66 39.80 -6.81
N ALA A 78 -54.36 40.48 -7.74
CA ALA A 78 -54.04 40.42 -9.17
C ALA A 78 -52.64 40.96 -9.49
N ARG A 79 -52.26 42.09 -8.87
CA ARG A 79 -50.93 42.69 -9.06
C ARG A 79 -49.81 41.84 -8.43
N MET A 80 -50.07 41.19 -7.29
CA MET A 80 -49.14 40.23 -6.70
C MET A 80 -48.95 38.98 -7.57
N GLN A 81 -50.01 38.51 -8.23
CA GLN A 81 -49.88 37.43 -9.21
C GLN A 81 -49.01 37.84 -10.40
N GLU A 82 -49.19 39.06 -10.92
CA GLU A 82 -48.35 39.59 -12.00
C GLU A 82 -46.87 39.67 -11.58
N TYR A 83 -46.57 40.21 -10.41
CA TYR A 83 -45.20 40.25 -9.88
C TYR A 83 -44.60 38.86 -9.66
N ARG A 84 -45.40 37.86 -9.24
CA ARG A 84 -44.95 36.46 -9.17
C ARG A 84 -44.63 35.90 -10.54
N THR A 85 -45.45 36.19 -11.56
CA THR A 85 -45.16 35.78 -12.95
C THR A 85 -43.88 36.42 -13.46
N GLN A 86 -43.66 37.71 -13.19
CA GLN A 86 -42.42 38.40 -13.56
C GLN A 86 -41.20 37.87 -12.81
N SER A 87 -41.33 37.59 -11.51
CA SER A 87 -40.27 36.96 -10.72
C SER A 87 -39.91 35.58 -11.27
N ASN A 88 -40.90 34.74 -11.60
CA ASN A 88 -40.65 33.44 -12.21
C ASN A 88 -39.98 33.55 -13.59
N ALA A 89 -40.37 34.53 -14.41
CA ALA A 89 -39.74 34.79 -15.71
C ALA A 89 -38.29 35.25 -15.54
N PHE A 90 -38.03 36.12 -14.56
CA PHE A 90 -36.69 36.58 -14.22
C PHE A 90 -35.81 35.45 -13.67
N SER A 91 -36.28 34.68 -12.68
CA SER A 91 -35.58 33.51 -12.15
C SER A 91 -35.28 32.48 -13.23
N LYS A 92 -36.19 32.28 -14.19
CA LYS A 92 -35.93 31.47 -15.39
C LYS A 92 -34.77 32.03 -16.21
N ARG A 93 -34.83 33.30 -16.57
CA ARG A 93 -33.81 33.97 -17.39
C ARG A 93 -32.43 33.90 -16.75
N ILE A 94 -32.34 34.16 -15.45
CA ILE A 94 -31.08 34.10 -14.70
C ILE A 94 -30.56 32.66 -14.62
N SER A 95 -31.42 31.68 -14.33
CA SER A 95 -31.00 30.27 -14.27
C SER A 95 -30.48 29.79 -15.62
N ASP A 96 -31.20 30.09 -16.72
CA ASP A 96 -30.79 29.70 -18.07
C ASP A 96 -29.46 30.38 -18.47
N TYR A 97 -29.23 31.63 -18.04
CA TYR A 97 -27.97 32.33 -18.26
C TYR A 97 -26.80 31.75 -17.45
N LEU A 98 -27.04 31.46 -16.16
CA LEU A 98 -26.02 30.85 -15.28
C LEU A 98 -25.65 29.45 -15.75
N ASP A 99 -26.62 28.65 -16.21
CA ASP A 99 -26.37 27.33 -16.81
C ASP A 99 -25.39 27.41 -17.99
N VAL A 100 -25.55 28.40 -18.88
CA VAL A 100 -24.64 28.64 -20.01
C VAL A 100 -23.28 29.15 -19.52
N THR A 101 -23.29 30.02 -18.51
CA THR A 101 -22.09 30.63 -17.94
C THR A 101 -21.21 29.60 -17.25
N PHE A 102 -21.79 28.68 -16.47
CA PHE A 102 -21.06 27.58 -15.83
C PHE A 102 -20.34 26.71 -16.87
N ARG A 103 -21.03 26.36 -17.96
CA ARG A 103 -20.42 25.58 -19.05
C ARG A 103 -19.29 26.34 -19.74
N TYR A 104 -19.52 27.61 -20.08
CA TYR A 104 -18.51 28.43 -20.74
C TYR A 104 -17.25 28.60 -19.87
N GLN A 105 -17.43 28.91 -18.58
CA GLN A 105 -16.31 29.07 -17.66
C GLN A 105 -15.58 27.73 -17.43
N SER A 106 -16.31 26.63 -17.25
CA SER A 106 -15.74 25.29 -17.16
C SER A 106 -14.88 24.94 -18.39
N ASP A 107 -15.41 25.13 -19.60
CA ASP A 107 -14.70 24.84 -20.85
C ASP A 107 -13.45 25.74 -21.02
N SER A 108 -13.56 27.01 -20.63
CA SER A 108 -12.45 27.96 -20.66
C SER A 108 -11.32 27.56 -19.70
N THR A 109 -11.67 27.22 -18.45
CA THR A 109 -10.73 26.76 -17.42
C THR A 109 -10.01 25.48 -17.88
N LEU A 110 -10.75 24.49 -18.41
CA LEU A 110 -10.15 23.26 -18.94
C LEU A 110 -9.19 23.53 -20.11
N ALA A 111 -9.57 24.43 -21.01
CA ALA A 111 -8.73 24.81 -22.14
C ALA A 111 -7.45 25.53 -21.69
N GLU A 112 -7.52 26.33 -20.64
CA GLU A 112 -6.36 26.99 -20.04
C GLU A 112 -5.46 25.99 -19.32
N PHE A 113 -6.01 25.08 -18.53
CA PHE A 113 -5.28 23.99 -17.87
C PHE A 113 -4.47 23.17 -18.89
N ARG A 114 -5.08 22.77 -20.01
CA ARG A 114 -4.40 22.00 -21.07
C ARG A 114 -3.31 22.80 -21.79
N LYS A 115 -3.41 24.13 -21.84
CA LYS A 115 -2.37 25.00 -22.43
C LYS A 115 -1.22 25.25 -21.47
N GLN A 116 -1.50 25.45 -20.19
CA GLN A 116 -0.51 25.81 -19.18
C GLN A 116 0.20 24.59 -18.58
N SER A 117 -0.42 23.41 -18.63
CA SER A 117 -0.01 22.14 -18.00
C SER A 117 1.44 22.11 -17.52
N THR A 118 1.65 22.70 -16.35
CA THR A 118 2.82 22.48 -15.52
C THR A 118 2.71 21.05 -15.04
N LYS A 119 3.53 20.16 -15.61
CA LYS A 119 3.50 18.72 -15.35
C LYS A 119 3.46 18.43 -13.84
N GLY A 120 2.27 18.09 -13.32
CA GLY A 120 2.10 17.53 -11.98
C GLY A 120 1.35 18.36 -10.94
N ALA A 121 0.60 19.41 -11.30
CA ALA A 121 -0.26 20.14 -10.36
C ALA A 121 -1.63 20.47 -10.98
N LEU A 122 -2.68 20.50 -10.15
CA LEU A 122 -4.01 20.95 -10.55
C LEU A 122 -4.12 22.46 -10.29
N ALA A 123 -4.55 23.24 -11.28
CA ALA A 123 -4.69 24.69 -11.12
C ALA A 123 -5.86 25.01 -10.19
N PRO A 124 -5.71 25.86 -9.17
CA PRO A 124 -6.85 26.29 -8.37
C PRO A 124 -7.79 27.10 -9.26
N HIS A 125 -9.09 26.78 -9.25
CA HIS A 125 -10.11 27.43 -10.09
C HIS A 125 -10.47 28.86 -9.63
N GLN A 126 -9.49 29.61 -9.10
CA GLN A 126 -9.70 30.90 -8.45
C GLN A 126 -10.28 31.96 -9.40
N THR A 127 -9.79 32.05 -10.63
CA THR A 127 -10.27 33.03 -11.62
C THR A 127 -11.73 32.79 -12.00
N MET A 128 -12.09 31.52 -12.19
CA MET A 128 -13.48 31.11 -12.42
C MET A 128 -14.34 31.42 -11.20
N GLY A 129 -13.84 31.08 -9.99
CA GLY A 129 -14.53 31.37 -8.74
C GLY A 129 -14.81 32.86 -8.55
N GLU A 130 -13.81 33.73 -8.74
CA GLU A 130 -13.95 35.18 -8.65
C GLU A 130 -14.98 35.73 -9.66
N TYR A 131 -15.01 35.20 -10.88
CA TYR A 131 -16.00 35.58 -11.89
C TYR A 131 -17.42 35.15 -11.48
N LEU A 132 -17.57 33.91 -10.99
CA LEU A 132 -18.88 33.36 -10.58
C LEU A 132 -19.41 34.04 -9.32
N MET A 133 -18.54 34.42 -8.37
CA MET A 133 -18.91 35.15 -7.15
C MET A 133 -19.59 36.50 -7.44
N GLY A 134 -19.37 37.09 -8.62
CA GLY A 134 -20.11 38.28 -9.05
C GLY A 134 -21.63 38.06 -9.16
N TYR A 135 -22.09 36.80 -9.26
CA TYR A 135 -23.50 36.45 -9.41
C TYR A 135 -24.17 36.00 -8.10
N THR A 136 -23.49 36.07 -6.97
CA THR A 136 -23.97 35.58 -5.68
C THR A 136 -25.33 36.15 -5.28
N GLY A 137 -25.54 37.47 -5.44
CA GLY A 137 -26.83 38.09 -5.13
C GLY A 137 -27.98 37.54 -5.98
N LEU A 138 -27.73 37.26 -7.26
CA LEU A 138 -28.75 36.67 -8.14
C LEU A 138 -29.04 35.21 -7.78
N VAL A 139 -28.05 34.43 -7.33
CA VAL A 139 -28.25 33.05 -6.85
C VAL A 139 -29.10 33.05 -5.58
N LEU A 140 -28.82 33.94 -4.62
CA LEU A 140 -29.62 34.09 -3.40
C LEU A 140 -31.07 34.48 -3.70
N TYR A 141 -31.29 35.36 -4.69
CA TYR A 141 -32.63 35.70 -5.14
C TYR A 141 -33.39 34.46 -5.68
N VAL A 142 -32.76 33.67 -6.55
CA VAL A 142 -33.38 32.45 -7.11
C VAL A 142 -33.64 31.39 -6.03
N LYS A 143 -32.71 31.24 -5.07
CA LYS A 143 -32.85 30.33 -3.91
C LYS A 143 -34.13 30.61 -3.11
N GLU A 144 -34.45 31.88 -2.87
CA GLU A 144 -35.62 32.25 -2.08
C GLU A 144 -36.93 32.32 -2.87
N MET A 145 -36.87 32.69 -4.14
CA MET A 145 -38.07 32.92 -4.96
C MET A 145 -38.55 31.66 -5.72
N ASP A 146 -37.65 30.79 -6.16
CA ASP A 146 -37.96 29.57 -6.93
C ASP A 146 -37.02 28.41 -6.55
N GLU A 147 -37.38 27.71 -5.46
CA GLU A 147 -36.58 26.60 -4.92
C GLU A 147 -36.37 25.46 -5.94
N ALA A 148 -37.38 25.14 -6.75
CA ALA A 148 -37.29 24.05 -7.73
C ALA A 148 -36.25 24.37 -8.81
N ARG A 149 -36.18 25.63 -9.23
CA ARG A 149 -35.23 26.10 -10.24
C ARG A 149 -33.83 26.26 -9.67
N TYR A 150 -33.73 26.73 -8.43
CA TYR A 150 -32.48 26.74 -7.66
C TYR A 150 -31.90 25.32 -7.50
N GLN A 151 -32.73 24.32 -7.18
CA GLN A 151 -32.30 22.91 -7.10
C GLN A 151 -31.73 22.42 -8.44
N LYS A 152 -32.40 22.75 -9.55
CA LYS A 152 -31.92 22.40 -10.90
C LYS A 152 -30.61 23.10 -11.24
N LEU A 153 -30.49 24.39 -10.91
CA LEU A 153 -29.28 25.18 -11.12
C LEU A 153 -28.08 24.57 -10.38
N CYS A 154 -28.27 24.21 -9.10
CA CYS A 154 -27.24 23.53 -8.31
C CYS A 154 -26.82 22.20 -8.94
N SER A 155 -27.79 21.38 -9.37
CA SER A 155 -27.50 20.11 -10.03
C SER A 155 -26.75 20.28 -11.36
N ASN A 156 -27.09 21.31 -12.14
CA ASN A 156 -26.40 21.64 -13.38
C ASN A 156 -24.96 22.11 -13.12
N TYR A 157 -24.74 22.95 -12.10
CA TYR A 157 -23.41 23.35 -11.65
C TYR A 157 -22.57 22.12 -11.27
N MET A 158 -23.09 21.28 -10.37
CA MET A 158 -22.41 20.07 -9.89
C MET A 158 -22.03 19.13 -11.05
N SER A 159 -22.93 18.93 -12.01
CA SER A 159 -22.67 18.09 -13.19
C SER A 159 -21.59 18.69 -14.12
N THR A 160 -21.60 20.01 -14.29
CA THR A 160 -20.62 20.70 -15.15
C THR A 160 -19.23 20.67 -14.52
N ILE A 161 -19.14 21.00 -13.23
CA ILE A 161 -17.86 21.03 -12.52
C ILE A 161 -17.29 19.63 -12.31
N SER A 162 -18.15 18.60 -12.14
CA SER A 162 -17.72 17.21 -12.11
C SER A 162 -16.97 16.82 -13.40
N GLN A 163 -17.48 17.23 -14.57
CA GLN A 163 -16.83 16.95 -15.85
C GLN A 163 -15.49 17.67 -16.00
N LEU A 164 -15.38 18.90 -15.49
CA LEU A 164 -14.12 19.66 -15.44
C LEU A 164 -13.09 18.91 -14.59
N HIS A 165 -13.41 18.66 -13.32
CA HIS A 165 -12.52 17.97 -12.39
C HIS A 165 -12.15 16.57 -12.90
N GLN A 166 -13.09 15.84 -13.49
CA GLN A 166 -12.81 14.52 -14.07
C GLN A 166 -11.79 14.60 -15.20
N ALA A 167 -11.90 15.58 -16.09
CA ALA A 167 -10.96 15.74 -17.20
C ALA A 167 -9.56 16.13 -16.70
N GLU A 168 -9.46 17.09 -15.77
CA GLU A 168 -8.18 17.56 -15.23
C GLU A 168 -7.47 16.50 -14.40
N MET A 169 -8.17 15.84 -13.47
CA MET A 169 -7.62 14.78 -12.63
C MET A 169 -7.19 13.57 -13.46
N LYS A 170 -7.94 13.22 -14.50
CA LYS A 170 -7.56 12.15 -15.42
C LYS A 170 -6.29 12.49 -16.22
N ASP A 171 -6.21 13.71 -16.75
CA ASP A 171 -5.01 14.18 -17.48
C ASP A 171 -3.79 14.21 -16.54
N LEU A 172 -3.95 14.62 -15.27
CA LEU A 172 -2.92 14.58 -14.22
C LEU A 172 -2.44 13.15 -13.95
N LEU A 173 -3.37 12.23 -13.63
CA LEU A 173 -3.05 10.84 -13.31
C LEU A 173 -2.37 10.14 -14.50
N MET A 174 -2.80 10.41 -15.74
CA MET A 174 -2.16 9.90 -16.95
C MET A 174 -0.75 10.48 -17.15
N GLY A 175 -0.53 11.74 -16.77
CA GLY A 175 0.79 12.37 -16.77
C GLY A 175 1.75 11.72 -15.77
N PHE A 176 1.28 11.42 -14.55
CA PHE A 176 2.05 10.67 -13.57
C PHE A 176 2.30 9.22 -14.00
N MET A 177 1.32 8.56 -14.61
CA MET A 177 1.51 7.23 -15.16
C MET A 177 2.56 7.24 -16.26
N THR A 178 2.55 8.23 -17.15
CA THR A 178 3.56 8.38 -18.21
C THR A 178 4.96 8.63 -17.63
N THR A 179 5.06 9.40 -16.55
CA THR A 179 6.31 9.62 -15.81
C THR A 179 6.83 8.33 -15.20
N LEU A 180 5.95 7.55 -14.55
CA LEU A 180 6.28 6.23 -14.03
C LEU A 180 6.78 5.31 -15.16
N ASN A 181 6.12 5.35 -16.31
CA ASN A 181 6.44 4.52 -17.49
C ASN A 181 7.79 4.86 -18.10
N ALA A 182 8.16 6.14 -18.14
CA ALA A 182 9.43 6.59 -18.67
C ALA A 182 10.61 6.17 -17.78
N THR A 183 10.38 6.00 -16.47
CA THR A 183 11.40 5.59 -15.50
C THR A 183 11.49 4.08 -15.28
N ALA A 184 10.47 3.33 -15.69
CA ALA A 184 10.36 1.87 -15.46
C ALA A 184 11.13 1.01 -16.49
N GLY A 185 12.34 1.40 -16.88
CA GLY A 185 13.18 0.58 -17.77
C GLY A 185 13.43 -0.81 -17.17
N ASP A 186 13.04 -1.87 -17.89
CA ASP A 186 13.33 -3.32 -17.78
C ASP A 186 13.27 -4.01 -16.38
N ALA A 187 12.99 -3.30 -15.29
CA ALA A 187 13.14 -3.81 -13.91
C ALA A 187 11.88 -4.49 -13.32
N GLY A 188 10.74 -4.44 -14.01
CA GLY A 188 9.46 -4.96 -13.49
C GLY A 188 9.36 -6.49 -13.45
N SER A 189 10.13 -7.21 -14.27
CA SER A 189 10.03 -8.67 -14.38
C SER A 189 10.82 -9.44 -13.33
N ASP A 190 11.78 -8.82 -12.66
CA ASP A 190 12.75 -9.52 -11.81
C ASP A 190 12.29 -9.71 -10.36
N VAL A 191 11.06 -9.37 -9.99
CA VAL A 191 10.60 -9.43 -8.60
C VAL A 191 9.73 -10.66 -8.30
N ALA A 192 8.98 -11.15 -9.29
CA ALA A 192 8.08 -12.27 -9.10
C ALA A 192 8.84 -13.62 -9.10
N PHE A 193 8.46 -14.54 -8.21
CA PHE A 193 9.00 -15.91 -8.21
C PHE A 193 8.70 -16.69 -9.50
N SER A 194 7.86 -16.16 -10.40
CA SER A 194 7.53 -16.71 -11.71
C SER A 194 8.56 -16.40 -12.80
N ALA A 195 9.54 -15.51 -12.56
CA ALA A 195 10.63 -15.22 -13.49
C ALA A 195 11.64 -16.38 -13.53
N THR A 196 11.23 -17.52 -14.09
CA THR A 196 12.13 -18.64 -14.37
C THR A 196 12.99 -18.31 -15.58
N GLY A 197 13.99 -17.48 -15.37
CA GLY A 197 14.91 -17.04 -16.42
C GLY A 197 16.07 -16.26 -15.83
N TYR A 198 17.03 -16.97 -15.25
CA TYR A 198 18.37 -16.43 -15.03
C TYR A 198 18.96 -16.14 -16.41
N SER A 199 18.63 -14.99 -17.01
CA SER A 199 19.38 -14.47 -18.15
C SER A 199 20.71 -13.99 -17.57
N THR A 200 21.66 -14.91 -17.52
CA THR A 200 23.08 -14.56 -17.48
C THR A 200 23.39 -13.83 -18.78
N THR A 201 23.11 -12.53 -18.82
CA THR A 201 23.68 -11.65 -19.83
C THR A 201 25.19 -11.63 -19.59
N ARG A 202 25.87 -12.55 -20.29
CA ARG A 202 27.32 -12.54 -20.45
C ARG A 202 27.76 -11.10 -20.74
N PRO A 203 28.75 -10.54 -20.03
CA PRO A 203 29.36 -9.30 -20.51
C PRO A 203 29.98 -9.61 -21.87
N SER A 204 29.43 -9.01 -22.92
CA SER A 204 29.94 -9.14 -24.28
C SER A 204 31.39 -8.64 -24.31
N ALA A 205 32.31 -9.59 -24.36
CA ALA A 205 33.72 -9.37 -24.57
C ALA A 205 33.96 -9.07 -26.06
N LEU A 206 33.69 -7.84 -26.53
CA LEU A 206 34.26 -7.38 -27.80
C LEU A 206 34.18 -5.86 -28.01
N GLN A 207 35.06 -5.08 -27.38
CA GLN A 207 35.54 -3.81 -27.96
C GLN A 207 36.97 -3.53 -27.48
N LYS A 208 37.96 -4.12 -28.18
CA LYS A 208 39.35 -3.62 -28.20
C LYS A 208 39.56 -2.92 -29.54
N SER A 209 39.77 -1.62 -29.50
CA SER A 209 40.58 -0.82 -30.47
C SER A 209 40.48 0.66 -30.06
N LYS A 210 41.33 1.14 -29.14
CA LYS A 210 42.54 1.95 -29.39
C LYS A 210 42.36 3.21 -30.27
N THR A 211 42.70 4.32 -29.61
CA THR A 211 43.31 5.60 -30.09
C THR A 211 42.49 6.55 -30.96
N VAL A 212 42.25 7.77 -30.45
CA VAL A 212 42.98 8.99 -30.84
C VAL A 212 43.07 9.96 -29.64
N ILE A 213 44.25 10.56 -29.53
CA ILE A 213 44.80 11.52 -28.57
C ILE A 213 44.09 12.88 -28.65
N GLY A 214 43.94 13.59 -27.52
CA GLY A 214 43.85 15.06 -27.59
C GLY A 214 43.25 15.81 -26.40
N ARG A 215 44.16 16.28 -25.52
CA ARG A 215 44.13 17.61 -24.86
C ARG A 215 43.17 17.81 -23.68
N GLY A 216 43.77 17.87 -22.48
CA GLY A 216 43.06 18.13 -21.22
C GLY A 216 42.94 19.60 -20.82
N LEU A 217 42.34 19.83 -19.65
CA LEU A 217 42.83 20.68 -18.56
C LEU A 217 41.79 20.70 -17.40
N HIS A 218 42.30 20.50 -16.18
CA HIS A 218 41.84 21.05 -14.89
C HIS A 218 40.46 20.71 -14.31
N GLY A 219 40.47 20.27 -13.05
CA GLY A 219 39.30 20.33 -12.17
C GLY A 219 39.30 19.29 -11.06
N ASP A 220 40.07 19.54 -10.01
CA ASP A 220 39.99 18.88 -8.70
C ASP A 220 38.54 18.88 -8.17
N ARG A 221 38.03 17.69 -7.80
CA ARG A 221 36.88 17.51 -6.90
C ARG A 221 36.73 16.02 -6.55
N SER A 222 37.30 15.67 -5.40
CA SER A 222 36.89 14.54 -4.59
C SER A 222 35.38 14.62 -4.28
N ALA A 223 34.56 13.80 -4.94
CA ALA A 223 33.17 13.58 -4.56
C ALA A 223 32.68 12.20 -5.01
N ALA A 224 32.04 11.51 -4.06
CA ALA A 224 31.06 10.45 -4.23
C ALA A 224 31.49 9.19 -5.00
N LYS A 225 31.93 8.21 -4.21
CA LYS A 225 31.77 6.78 -4.53
C LYS A 225 30.28 6.49 -4.65
N GLN A 226 29.74 6.65 -5.85
CA GLN A 226 28.35 6.34 -6.18
C GLN A 226 28.22 4.82 -6.27
N GLU A 227 27.82 4.21 -5.14
CA GLU A 227 27.39 2.83 -5.09
C GLU A 227 26.15 2.63 -5.97
N ARG A 228 26.09 1.48 -6.62
CA ARG A 228 24.99 1.03 -7.48
C ARG A 228 23.70 0.89 -6.65
N ARG A 229 22.92 1.97 -6.52
CA ARG A 229 21.54 1.97 -6.00
C ARG A 229 20.57 2.47 -7.09
N GLY A 230 20.50 1.76 -8.21
CA GLY A 230 19.67 2.13 -9.37
C GLY A 230 18.24 1.59 -9.37
N ASP A 231 18.00 0.40 -8.79
CA ASP A 231 16.74 -0.34 -9.02
C ASP A 231 15.59 0.01 -8.08
N SER A 232 15.86 0.46 -6.85
CA SER A 232 14.82 0.82 -5.87
C SER A 232 14.14 2.16 -6.19
N SER A 233 14.78 3.01 -7.00
CA SER A 233 14.31 4.38 -7.26
C SER A 233 13.01 4.42 -8.08
N GLY A 234 12.83 3.52 -9.06
CA GLY A 234 11.62 3.50 -9.89
C GLY A 234 10.37 3.00 -9.15
N ILE A 235 10.54 2.08 -8.20
CA ILE A 235 9.43 1.49 -7.42
C ILE A 235 8.97 2.45 -6.32
N LYS A 236 9.92 3.04 -5.56
CA LYS A 236 9.61 4.10 -4.58
C LYS A 236 8.89 5.29 -5.24
N ARG A 237 9.26 5.62 -6.48
CA ARG A 237 8.63 6.69 -7.26
C ARG A 237 7.14 6.47 -7.51
N ALA A 238 6.64 5.24 -7.55
CA ALA A 238 5.20 5.00 -7.67
C ALA A 238 4.45 5.51 -6.43
N SER A 239 4.93 5.19 -5.22
CA SER A 239 4.34 5.69 -3.96
C SER A 239 4.45 7.21 -3.83
N GLU A 240 5.57 7.81 -4.28
CA GLU A 240 5.76 9.26 -4.29
C GLU A 240 4.81 9.98 -5.25
N LEU A 241 4.67 9.47 -6.48
CA LEU A 241 3.75 10.03 -7.47
C LEU A 241 2.29 9.86 -7.03
N TYR A 242 1.96 8.73 -6.41
CA TYR A 242 0.64 8.51 -5.83
C TYR A 242 0.35 9.51 -4.69
N ASN A 243 1.33 9.75 -3.81
CA ASN A 243 1.21 10.75 -2.76
C ASN A 243 0.96 12.14 -3.34
N GLN A 244 1.75 12.55 -4.34
CA GLN A 244 1.56 13.83 -5.03
C GLN A 244 0.16 13.94 -5.66
N ALA A 245 -0.27 12.91 -6.37
CA ALA A 245 -1.60 12.88 -6.98
C ALA A 245 -2.71 13.02 -5.94
N LEU A 246 -2.62 12.27 -4.84
CA LEU A 246 -3.63 12.27 -3.79
C LEU A 246 -3.68 13.62 -3.07
N THR A 247 -2.54 14.24 -2.79
CA THR A 247 -2.48 15.59 -2.20
C THR A 247 -3.11 16.64 -3.11
N GLU A 248 -2.81 16.64 -4.41
CA GLU A 248 -3.41 17.57 -5.37
C GLU A 248 -4.93 17.39 -5.47
N ILE A 249 -5.40 16.14 -5.50
CA ILE A 249 -6.85 15.83 -5.52
C ILE A 249 -7.51 16.31 -4.24
N ILE A 250 -6.94 16.03 -3.07
CA ILE A 250 -7.50 16.47 -1.77
C ILE A 250 -7.59 17.99 -1.72
N ASN A 251 -6.53 18.70 -2.10
CA ASN A 251 -6.51 20.16 -2.11
C ASN A 251 -7.62 20.73 -3.00
N GLN A 252 -7.81 20.17 -4.20
CA GLN A 252 -8.88 20.60 -5.11
C GLN A 252 -10.27 20.32 -4.57
N VAL A 253 -10.47 19.16 -3.94
CA VAL A 253 -11.76 18.79 -3.32
C VAL A 253 -12.11 19.78 -2.20
N VAL A 254 -11.15 20.14 -1.34
CA VAL A 254 -11.37 21.11 -0.25
C VAL A 254 -11.68 22.50 -0.79
N ILE A 255 -10.91 22.98 -1.78
CA ILE A 255 -11.14 24.29 -2.39
C ILE A 255 -12.53 24.37 -3.04
N GLU A 256 -12.96 23.31 -3.73
CA GLU A 256 -14.27 23.25 -4.36
C GLU A 256 -15.40 23.16 -3.32
N GLU A 257 -15.23 22.38 -2.25
CA GLU A 257 -16.20 22.31 -1.15
C GLU A 257 -16.42 23.68 -0.50
N ASP A 258 -15.34 24.42 -0.24
CA ASP A 258 -15.40 25.78 0.30
C ASP A 258 -16.08 26.75 -0.68
N PHE A 259 -15.71 26.68 -1.96
CA PHE A 259 -16.32 27.52 -3.00
C PHE A 259 -17.82 27.28 -3.14
N ILE A 260 -18.24 26.02 -3.17
CA ILE A 260 -19.66 25.66 -3.30
C ILE A 260 -20.47 26.16 -2.10
N ASN A 261 -19.95 25.98 -0.89
CA ASN A 261 -20.60 26.51 0.31
C ASN A 261 -20.72 28.03 0.26
N ALA A 262 -19.69 28.73 -0.21
CA ALA A 262 -19.68 30.19 -0.31
C ALA A 262 -20.53 30.75 -1.47
N PHE A 263 -20.62 30.06 -2.60
CA PHE A 263 -21.35 30.55 -3.78
C PHE A 263 -22.82 30.11 -3.79
N LEU A 264 -23.06 28.81 -3.60
CA LEU A 264 -24.42 28.26 -3.64
C LEU A 264 -25.15 28.42 -2.29
N HIS A 265 -24.46 28.61 -1.17
CA HIS A 265 -25.11 28.74 0.15
C HIS A 265 -26.01 27.53 0.48
N LEU A 266 -25.53 26.32 0.20
CA LEU A 266 -26.32 25.08 0.34
C LEU A 266 -26.65 24.71 1.79
N THR A 267 -25.77 25.05 2.72
CA THR A 267 -25.88 24.75 4.15
C THR A 267 -26.21 25.98 5.00
N ASP A 268 -26.10 27.17 4.41
CA ASP A 268 -26.31 28.45 5.07
C ASP A 268 -27.78 28.89 4.96
N THR A 269 -28.47 28.95 6.10
CA THR A 269 -29.82 29.49 6.23
C THR A 269 -29.86 30.94 6.69
N ASP A 270 -28.72 31.50 7.10
CA ASP A 270 -28.60 32.84 7.66
C ASP A 270 -28.29 33.87 6.57
N SER A 271 -27.58 33.47 5.51
CA SER A 271 -27.35 34.33 4.34
C SER A 271 -28.59 34.39 3.44
N THR A 272 -29.43 35.41 3.66
CA THR A 272 -30.58 35.72 2.82
C THR A 272 -30.25 36.75 1.75
N PHE A 273 -31.03 36.80 0.67
CA PHE A 273 -30.93 37.87 -0.33
C PHE A 273 -31.14 39.26 0.30
N ALA A 274 -32.02 39.36 1.30
CA ALA A 274 -32.26 40.60 2.02
C ALA A 274 -31.05 41.05 2.86
N ASP A 275 -30.25 40.11 3.38
CA ASP A 275 -29.01 40.42 4.10
C ASP A 275 -27.90 40.86 3.13
N TYR A 276 -27.74 40.16 2.01
CA TYR A 276 -26.76 40.50 0.97
C TYR A 276 -27.01 41.89 0.36
N MET A 277 -28.27 42.24 0.07
CA MET A 277 -28.66 43.56 -0.44
C MET A 277 -28.79 44.64 0.63
N GLU A 278 -28.45 44.32 1.88
CA GLU A 278 -28.55 45.20 3.05
C GLU A 278 -29.93 45.85 3.26
N LEU A 279 -31.02 45.13 2.99
CA LEU A 279 -32.39 45.67 3.08
C LEU A 279 -32.82 46.03 4.51
N ASP A 280 -33.94 46.74 4.67
CA ASP A 280 -34.43 47.15 6.00
C ASP A 280 -34.70 45.96 6.93
N SER A 281 -34.62 46.20 8.25
CA SER A 281 -34.77 45.16 9.29
C SER A 281 -36.10 44.42 9.26
N TYR A 282 -37.12 44.98 8.62
CA TYR A 282 -38.40 44.32 8.36
C TYR A 282 -38.22 43.17 7.35
N PHE A 283 -37.62 43.43 6.19
CA PHE A 283 -37.45 42.44 5.13
C PHE A 283 -36.46 41.34 5.52
N ARG A 284 -35.37 41.67 6.23
CA ARG A 284 -34.44 40.65 6.77
C ARG A 284 -35.13 39.69 7.74
N ARG A 285 -35.98 40.22 8.64
CA ARG A 285 -36.78 39.38 9.55
C ARG A 285 -37.76 38.48 8.81
N GLN A 286 -38.36 38.97 7.73
CA GLN A 286 -39.29 38.19 6.94
C GLN A 286 -38.58 37.12 6.11
N ALA A 287 -37.42 37.44 5.52
CA ALA A 287 -36.54 36.50 4.83
C ALA A 287 -36.06 35.39 5.76
N ALA A 288 -35.56 35.73 6.96
CA ALA A 288 -35.13 34.76 7.97
C ALA A 288 -36.28 33.83 8.41
N ARG A 289 -37.50 34.34 8.55
CA ARG A 289 -38.69 33.49 8.81
C ARG A 289 -38.96 32.53 7.66
N HIS A 290 -38.79 32.95 6.41
CA HIS A 290 -38.98 32.08 5.25
C HIS A 290 -37.85 31.05 5.12
N ALA A 291 -36.60 31.43 5.40
CA ALA A 291 -35.45 30.51 5.43
C ALA A 291 -35.57 29.48 6.58
N SER A 292 -36.18 29.86 7.72
CA SER A 292 -36.42 28.96 8.84
C SER A 292 -37.44 27.84 8.59
N LYS A 293 -38.18 27.89 7.46
CA LYS A 293 -39.17 26.84 7.11
C LYS A 293 -38.55 25.49 6.74
N GLY A 294 -37.23 25.40 6.72
CA GLY A 294 -36.50 24.18 6.42
C GLY A 294 -36.43 23.93 4.91
N MET A 295 -35.34 23.29 4.50
CA MET A 295 -35.04 22.98 3.11
C MET A 295 -35.94 21.83 2.60
N SER A 296 -36.35 21.85 1.32
CA SER A 296 -37.11 20.74 0.76
C SER A 296 -36.34 19.41 0.85
N GLN A 297 -37.08 18.30 0.85
CA GLN A 297 -36.46 16.96 0.84
C GLN A 297 -35.51 16.76 -0.34
N GLY A 298 -35.85 17.29 -1.51
CA GLY A 298 -35.02 17.20 -2.72
C GLY A 298 -33.67 17.92 -2.54
N MET A 299 -33.68 19.11 -1.96
CA MET A 299 -32.46 19.85 -1.69
C MET A 299 -31.64 19.23 -0.54
N MET A 300 -32.29 18.75 0.53
CA MET A 300 -31.59 17.98 1.59
C MET A 300 -30.89 16.73 1.05
N GLN A 301 -31.47 16.08 0.03
CA GLN A 301 -30.81 14.97 -0.65
C GLN A 301 -29.65 15.45 -1.52
N LEU A 302 -29.82 16.55 -2.24
CA LEU A 302 -28.77 17.13 -3.09
C LEU A 302 -27.53 17.50 -2.27
N VAL A 303 -27.70 18.19 -1.13
CA VAL A 303 -26.59 18.57 -0.24
C VAL A 303 -25.87 17.34 0.31
N ARG A 304 -26.62 16.31 0.73
CA ARG A 304 -26.01 15.06 1.23
C ARG A 304 -25.24 14.27 0.17
N SER A 305 -25.65 14.37 -1.09
CA SER A 305 -25.01 13.67 -2.21
C SER A 305 -24.06 14.55 -3.01
N MET A 306 -23.83 15.80 -2.61
CA MET A 306 -23.05 16.78 -3.36
C MET A 306 -21.63 16.30 -3.68
N MET A 307 -20.90 15.86 -2.65
CA MET A 307 -19.51 15.40 -2.82
C MET A 307 -19.42 14.18 -3.72
N ASP A 308 -20.39 13.25 -3.60
CA ASP A 308 -20.46 12.07 -4.47
C ASP A 308 -20.84 12.44 -5.92
N LEU A 309 -21.69 13.44 -6.13
CA LEU A 309 -22.06 13.91 -7.47
C LEU A 309 -20.89 14.58 -8.19
N ILE A 310 -20.06 15.32 -7.45
CA ILE A 310 -18.91 16.03 -8.04
C ILE A 310 -17.71 15.10 -8.17
N PHE A 311 -17.33 14.41 -7.09
CA PHE A 311 -16.07 13.67 -6.98
C PHE A 311 -16.24 12.15 -6.90
N GLY A 312 -17.44 11.60 -7.09
CA GLY A 312 -17.67 10.14 -7.05
C GLY A 312 -16.85 9.34 -8.07
N PHE A 313 -16.35 9.99 -9.14
CA PHE A 313 -15.46 9.35 -10.11
C PHE A 313 -14.04 9.11 -9.57
N VAL A 314 -13.58 9.86 -8.56
CA VAL A 314 -12.20 9.83 -8.03
C VAL A 314 -11.83 8.43 -7.54
N GLU A 315 -12.79 7.75 -6.89
CA GLU A 315 -12.63 6.38 -6.42
C GLU A 315 -12.25 5.40 -7.55
N LEU A 316 -12.84 5.59 -8.74
CA LEU A 316 -12.58 4.74 -9.91
C LEU A 316 -11.25 5.08 -10.58
N GLU A 317 -10.95 6.37 -10.76
CA GLU A 317 -9.70 6.82 -11.39
C GLU A 317 -8.47 6.43 -10.55
N LEU A 318 -8.53 6.62 -9.22
CA LEU A 318 -7.45 6.17 -8.32
C LEU A 318 -7.27 4.66 -8.35
N LYS A 319 -8.37 3.89 -8.39
CA LYS A 319 -8.31 2.43 -8.54
C LYS A 319 -7.57 2.04 -9.83
N GLN A 320 -7.99 2.59 -10.97
CA GLN A 320 -7.39 2.27 -12.27
C GLN A 320 -5.90 2.62 -12.31
N TRP A 321 -5.52 3.76 -11.73
CA TRP A 321 -4.13 4.16 -11.64
C TRP A 321 -3.30 3.18 -10.78
N VAL A 322 -3.82 2.76 -9.63
CA VAL A 322 -3.13 1.79 -8.76
C VAL A 322 -2.99 0.44 -9.45
N GLU A 323 -4.03 -0.08 -10.08
CA GLU A 323 -3.97 -1.35 -10.83
C GLU A 323 -2.89 -1.29 -11.93
N ALA A 324 -2.86 -0.21 -12.71
CA ALA A 324 -1.88 -0.03 -13.76
C ALA A 324 -0.44 0.13 -13.23
N ALA A 325 -0.26 0.76 -12.07
CA ALA A 325 1.04 0.88 -11.42
C ALA A 325 1.54 -0.50 -10.91
N VAL A 326 0.65 -1.29 -10.33
CA VAL A 326 0.95 -2.63 -9.80
C VAL A 326 1.27 -3.64 -10.90
N GLU A 327 0.62 -3.54 -12.07
CA GLU A 327 0.96 -4.36 -13.24
C GLU A 327 2.43 -4.23 -13.67
N ARG A 328 3.05 -3.07 -13.43
CA ARG A 328 4.46 -2.82 -13.76
C ARG A 328 5.42 -3.19 -12.65
N GLY A 329 5.03 -2.90 -11.42
CA GLY A 329 5.83 -3.15 -10.23
C GLY A 329 4.94 -3.65 -9.11
N PRO A 330 4.73 -4.97 -8.98
CA PRO A 330 3.78 -5.50 -8.00
C PRO A 330 4.07 -5.10 -6.55
N VAL A 331 5.35 -4.91 -6.22
CA VAL A 331 5.81 -4.49 -4.88
C VAL A 331 5.43 -3.04 -4.54
N ALA A 332 5.17 -2.20 -5.54
CA ALA A 332 4.75 -0.81 -5.33
C ALA A 332 3.43 -0.70 -4.55
N VAL A 333 2.58 -1.74 -4.57
CA VAL A 333 1.32 -1.77 -3.81
C VAL A 333 1.54 -1.52 -2.31
N VAL A 334 2.67 -1.98 -1.75
CA VAL A 334 3.00 -1.82 -0.33
C VAL A 334 3.18 -0.34 0.02
N GLY A 335 3.96 0.38 -0.78
CA GLY A 335 4.18 1.82 -0.60
C GLY A 335 2.92 2.64 -0.85
N ILE A 336 2.12 2.25 -1.86
CA ILE A 336 0.83 2.88 -2.15
C ILE A 336 -0.13 2.76 -0.96
N ILE A 337 -0.25 1.57 -0.35
CA ILE A 337 -1.08 1.38 0.85
C ILE A 337 -0.55 2.23 2.00
N GLY A 338 0.77 2.24 2.24
CA GLY A 338 1.38 3.05 3.29
C GLY A 338 1.04 4.54 3.16
N VAL A 339 1.07 5.08 1.93
CA VAL A 339 0.66 6.45 1.64
C VAL A 339 -0.83 6.68 1.92
N THR A 340 -1.72 5.78 1.46
CA THR A 340 -3.16 5.91 1.72
C THR A 340 -3.47 5.82 3.21
N GLU A 341 -2.85 4.91 3.96
CA GLU A 341 -3.06 4.77 5.41
C GLU A 341 -2.55 6.00 6.19
N ARG A 342 -1.41 6.57 5.79
CA ARG A 342 -0.88 7.81 6.39
C ARG A 342 -1.85 8.97 6.20
N ILE A 343 -2.27 9.23 4.96
CA ILE A 343 -3.16 10.34 4.64
C ILE A 343 -4.55 10.13 5.26
N ALA A 344 -5.05 8.89 5.29
CA ALA A 344 -6.31 8.58 5.94
C ALA A 344 -6.28 8.85 7.45
N ARG A 345 -5.14 8.58 8.11
CA ARG A 345 -4.95 8.91 9.53
C ARG A 345 -4.90 10.42 9.74
N GLU A 346 -4.14 11.15 8.91
CA GLU A 346 -4.07 12.61 8.95
C GLU A 346 -5.46 13.24 8.79
N ALA A 347 -6.27 12.76 7.82
CA ALA A 347 -7.64 13.22 7.62
C ALA A 347 -8.58 12.89 8.80
N ALA A 348 -8.37 11.75 9.47
CA ALA A 348 -9.14 11.40 10.66
C ALA A 348 -8.79 12.30 11.85
N ASP A 349 -7.52 12.64 12.02
CA ASP A 349 -7.04 13.54 13.08
C ASP A 349 -7.53 14.99 12.85
N GLU A 350 -7.64 15.42 11.59
CA GLU A 350 -8.14 16.74 11.20
C GLU A 350 -9.67 16.83 11.14
N ASN A 351 -10.41 15.75 11.43
CA ASN A 351 -11.88 15.70 11.36
C ASN A 351 -12.42 16.14 9.98
N THR A 352 -11.74 15.74 8.90
CA THR A 352 -12.12 16.09 7.52
C THR A 352 -13.48 15.48 7.14
N SER A 353 -14.10 16.00 6.07
CA SER A 353 -15.40 15.59 5.53
C SER A 353 -15.58 14.06 5.46
N MET A 354 -16.79 13.57 5.78
CA MET A 354 -17.16 12.14 5.70
C MET A 354 -16.89 11.52 4.32
N PHE A 355 -16.86 12.35 3.28
CA PHE A 355 -16.47 11.95 1.93
C PHE A 355 -15.07 11.30 1.90
N PHE A 356 -14.07 11.93 2.51
CA PHE A 356 -12.70 11.42 2.52
C PHE A 356 -12.58 10.12 3.33
N THR A 357 -13.26 10.03 4.47
CA THR A 357 -13.31 8.79 5.26
C THR A 357 -13.84 7.63 4.42
N SER A 358 -14.95 7.84 3.69
CA SER A 358 -15.52 6.81 2.81
C SER A 358 -14.60 6.49 1.63
N LEU A 359 -13.98 7.51 1.02
CA LEU A 359 -13.05 7.36 -0.10
C LEU A 359 -11.85 6.49 0.30
N PHE A 360 -11.19 6.81 1.40
CA PHE A 360 -10.02 6.08 1.87
C PHE A 360 -10.36 4.67 2.34
N GLU A 361 -11.48 4.46 3.02
CA GLU A 361 -11.93 3.12 3.42
C GLU A 361 -12.09 2.20 2.20
N LYS A 362 -12.84 2.65 1.19
CA LYS A 362 -13.04 1.88 -0.05
C LYS A 362 -11.74 1.67 -0.81
N GLN A 363 -10.87 2.67 -0.86
CA GLN A 363 -9.60 2.57 -1.56
C GLN A 363 -8.65 1.58 -0.87
N LEU A 364 -8.57 1.60 0.46
CA LEU A 364 -7.77 0.67 1.25
C LEU A 364 -8.26 -0.77 1.11
N VAL A 365 -9.58 -1.00 1.10
CA VAL A 365 -10.14 -2.35 0.86
C VAL A 365 -9.64 -2.91 -0.48
N LYS A 366 -9.72 -2.12 -1.55
CA LYS A 366 -9.26 -2.55 -2.89
C LYS A 366 -7.76 -2.77 -2.94
N GLN A 367 -6.95 -1.85 -2.41
CA GLN A 367 -5.49 -1.98 -2.41
C GLN A 367 -5.04 -3.21 -1.59
N ARG A 368 -5.69 -3.49 -0.46
CA ARG A 368 -5.43 -4.68 0.36
C ARG A 368 -5.76 -5.97 -0.41
N MET A 369 -6.87 -6.01 -1.15
CA MET A 369 -7.18 -7.15 -2.02
C MET A 369 -6.12 -7.37 -3.10
N ILE A 370 -5.53 -6.30 -3.65
CA ILE A 370 -4.43 -6.39 -4.62
C ILE A 370 -3.17 -6.96 -3.96
N LEU A 371 -2.83 -6.52 -2.74
CA LEU A 371 -1.71 -7.08 -1.97
C LEU A 371 -1.91 -8.57 -1.64
N ASP A 372 -3.13 -8.96 -1.25
CA ASP A 372 -3.47 -10.35 -0.97
C ASP A 372 -3.38 -11.20 -2.26
N ALA A 373 -3.84 -10.68 -3.40
CA ALA A 373 -3.70 -11.34 -4.69
C ALA A 373 -2.23 -11.53 -5.08
N PHE A 374 -1.40 -10.49 -4.91
CA PHE A 374 0.04 -10.54 -5.15
C PHE A 374 0.73 -11.59 -4.27
N THR A 375 0.39 -11.65 -2.98
CA THR A 375 0.90 -12.65 -2.03
C THR A 375 0.54 -14.06 -2.50
N ASN A 376 -0.71 -14.27 -2.88
CA ASN A 376 -1.19 -15.56 -3.39
C ASN A 376 -0.49 -15.96 -4.70
N ASP A 377 -0.18 -15.01 -5.58
CA ASP A 377 0.62 -15.27 -6.79
C ASP A 377 2.05 -15.69 -6.46
N GLN A 378 2.69 -15.08 -5.46
CA GLN A 378 4.02 -15.50 -5.00
C GLN A 378 3.98 -16.92 -4.42
N ILE A 379 2.97 -17.25 -3.60
CA ILE A 379 2.76 -18.59 -3.05
C ILE A 379 2.55 -19.60 -4.18
N ARG A 380 1.69 -19.29 -5.16
CA ARG A 380 1.46 -20.15 -6.34
C ARG A 380 2.73 -20.37 -7.14
N ALA A 381 3.53 -19.33 -7.37
CA ALA A 381 4.79 -19.44 -8.10
C ALA A 381 5.81 -20.33 -7.37
N ILE A 382 5.93 -20.21 -6.04
CA ILE A 382 6.78 -21.08 -5.22
C ILE A 382 6.30 -22.54 -5.34
N VAL A 383 4.99 -22.79 -5.20
CA VAL A 383 4.42 -24.14 -5.32
C VAL A 383 4.55 -24.70 -6.73
N ALA A 384 4.44 -23.90 -7.79
CA ALA A 384 4.64 -24.36 -9.16
C ALA A 384 6.12 -24.68 -9.46
N SER A 385 7.06 -23.89 -8.91
CA SER A 385 8.50 -24.15 -9.05
C SER A 385 8.92 -25.51 -8.48
N LYS A 386 8.19 -26.01 -7.46
CA LYS A 386 8.33 -27.37 -6.94
C LYS A 386 8.26 -28.43 -8.04
N GLN A 387 7.31 -28.30 -8.98
CA GLN A 387 7.06 -29.30 -10.03
C GLN A 387 8.16 -29.33 -11.11
N THR A 388 8.86 -28.21 -11.32
CA THR A 388 9.94 -28.12 -12.31
C THR A 388 11.29 -28.56 -11.72
N LEU A 389 11.53 -28.31 -10.43
CA LEU A 389 12.71 -28.79 -9.68
C LEU A 389 12.75 -30.32 -9.57
N THR A 390 11.60 -30.99 -9.43
CA THR A 390 11.51 -32.47 -9.39
C THR A 390 11.98 -33.16 -10.67
N VAL A 391 12.01 -32.46 -11.82
CA VAL A 391 12.28 -33.07 -13.13
C VAL A 391 13.72 -32.82 -13.64
N LYS A 392 14.38 -31.72 -13.23
CA LYS A 392 15.62 -31.26 -13.91
C LYS A 392 16.87 -31.03 -13.05
N LYS A 393 16.79 -30.79 -11.74
CA LYS A 393 17.98 -30.55 -10.89
C LYS A 393 17.82 -31.14 -9.49
N ARG A 394 18.63 -32.15 -9.15
CA ARG A 394 18.55 -32.92 -7.89
C ARG A 394 19.52 -32.45 -6.79
N LYS A 395 20.23 -31.34 -7.04
CA LYS A 395 21.26 -30.75 -6.16
C LYS A 395 21.25 -29.23 -6.29
N GLY A 396 21.66 -28.53 -5.24
CA GLY A 396 21.81 -27.08 -5.22
C GLY A 396 20.70 -26.35 -4.46
N VAL A 397 21.01 -25.11 -4.10
CA VAL A 397 20.07 -24.17 -3.48
C VAL A 397 18.91 -23.88 -4.43
N THR A 398 17.69 -23.99 -3.92
CA THR A 398 16.48 -23.72 -4.71
C THR A 398 16.37 -22.25 -5.09
N PHE A 399 15.78 -21.98 -6.26
CA PHE A 399 15.61 -20.63 -6.79
C PHE A 399 14.88 -19.71 -5.80
N PHE A 400 13.84 -20.19 -5.15
CA PHE A 400 13.06 -19.39 -4.21
C PHE A 400 13.82 -19.03 -2.91
N ILE A 401 14.82 -19.81 -2.48
CA ILE A 401 15.66 -19.43 -1.34
C ILE A 401 16.61 -18.30 -1.73
N LYS A 402 17.23 -18.40 -2.91
CA LYS A 402 18.10 -17.33 -3.43
C LYS A 402 17.33 -16.02 -3.66
N HIS A 403 16.07 -16.13 -4.07
CA HIS A 403 15.25 -14.97 -4.42
C HIS A 403 14.58 -14.29 -3.21
N PHE A 404 14.31 -15.04 -2.14
CA PHE A 404 13.60 -14.54 -0.97
C PHE A 404 14.27 -13.31 -0.30
N PRO A 405 15.60 -13.27 -0.09
CA PRO A 405 16.26 -12.10 0.47
C PRO A 405 16.09 -10.84 -0.39
N VAL A 406 16.19 -10.98 -1.72
CA VAL A 406 15.99 -9.88 -2.68
C VAL A 406 14.54 -9.39 -2.67
N PHE A 407 13.58 -10.31 -2.53
CA PHE A 407 12.18 -9.98 -2.35
C PHE A 407 11.94 -9.16 -1.08
N VAL A 408 12.49 -9.60 0.06
CA VAL A 408 12.37 -8.89 1.35
C VAL A 408 12.99 -7.50 1.27
N GLU A 409 14.21 -7.37 0.73
CA GLU A 409 14.86 -6.06 0.58
C GLU A 409 14.02 -5.08 -0.23
N ARG A 410 13.40 -5.55 -1.33
CA ARG A 410 12.52 -4.72 -2.16
C ARG A 410 11.24 -4.33 -1.44
N VAL A 411 10.60 -5.24 -0.70
CA VAL A 411 9.39 -4.93 0.09
C VAL A 411 9.72 -3.95 1.22
N GLU A 412 10.79 -4.18 1.97
CA GLU A 412 11.23 -3.27 3.05
C GLU A 412 11.60 -1.89 2.49
N SER A 413 12.13 -1.81 1.27
CA SER A 413 12.38 -0.50 0.63
C SER A 413 11.10 0.34 0.47
N GLN A 414 9.91 -0.29 0.38
CA GLN A 414 8.64 0.43 0.29
C GLN A 414 8.06 0.81 1.66
N MET A 415 8.61 0.28 2.75
CA MET A 415 8.10 0.47 4.11
C MET A 415 8.74 1.65 4.86
N GLU A 416 9.71 2.34 4.27
CA GLU A 416 10.40 3.49 4.89
C GLU A 416 9.40 4.56 5.36
N GLY A 417 9.27 4.74 6.67
CA GLY A 417 8.36 5.72 7.28
C GLY A 417 6.92 5.24 7.53
N PHE A 418 6.64 3.94 7.33
CA PHE A 418 5.32 3.34 7.51
C PHE A 418 5.27 2.27 8.62
N ASP A 419 6.30 2.17 9.47
CA ASP A 419 6.40 1.11 10.48
C ASP A 419 5.29 1.17 11.55
N ASP A 420 4.76 2.36 11.84
CA ASP A 420 3.68 2.57 12.83
C ASP A 420 2.27 2.34 12.24
N LEU A 421 2.17 1.99 10.95
CA LEU A 421 0.89 1.84 10.25
C LEU A 421 0.44 0.37 10.14
N PRO A 422 -0.87 0.10 9.98
CA PRO A 422 -1.41 -1.26 9.82
C PRO A 422 -0.79 -2.08 8.67
N ILE A 423 -0.23 -1.43 7.66
CA ILE A 423 0.52 -2.09 6.58
C ILE A 423 1.68 -2.94 7.11
N ARG A 424 2.32 -2.57 8.22
CA ARG A 424 3.42 -3.35 8.82
C ARG A 424 2.96 -4.75 9.21
N GLU A 425 1.82 -4.87 9.89
CA GLU A 425 1.26 -6.16 10.30
C GLU A 425 0.92 -7.01 9.06
N ARG A 426 0.39 -6.40 8.00
CA ARG A 426 0.09 -7.11 6.74
C ARG A 426 1.33 -7.63 6.04
N VAL A 427 2.40 -6.83 5.98
CA VAL A 427 3.68 -7.25 5.41
C VAL A 427 4.31 -8.37 6.25
N ASN A 428 4.22 -8.30 7.58
CA ASN A 428 4.69 -9.36 8.46
C ASN A 428 3.94 -10.68 8.18
N ASN A 429 2.61 -10.64 8.07
CA ASN A 429 1.78 -11.80 7.73
C ASN A 429 2.09 -12.37 6.33
N MET A 430 2.41 -11.50 5.37
CA MET A 430 2.87 -11.89 4.03
C MET A 430 4.19 -12.66 4.11
N TYR A 431 5.17 -12.17 4.89
CA TYR A 431 6.43 -12.89 5.09
C TYR A 431 6.23 -14.25 5.75
N ASP A 432 5.41 -14.33 6.80
CA ASP A 432 5.14 -15.59 7.48
C ASP A 432 4.52 -16.62 6.52
N SER A 433 3.54 -16.19 5.71
CA SER A 433 2.87 -17.04 4.73
C SER A 433 3.83 -17.54 3.63
N ILE A 434 4.71 -16.66 3.14
CA ILE A 434 5.70 -17.00 2.12
C ILE A 434 6.76 -17.95 2.69
N VAL A 435 7.30 -17.66 3.87
CA VAL A 435 8.32 -18.50 4.53
C VAL A 435 7.75 -19.88 4.87
N GLU A 436 6.53 -19.95 5.38
CA GLU A 436 5.87 -21.22 5.64
C GLU A 436 5.72 -22.04 4.35
N THR A 437 5.32 -21.40 3.26
CA THR A 437 5.23 -22.04 1.94
C THR A 437 6.59 -22.52 1.46
N ILE A 438 7.66 -21.74 1.62
CA ILE A 438 9.04 -22.12 1.27
C ILE A 438 9.47 -23.37 2.06
N PHE A 439 9.27 -23.38 3.39
CA PHE A 439 9.65 -24.51 4.23
C PHE A 439 8.84 -25.77 3.89
N ASN A 440 7.54 -25.63 3.67
CA ASN A 440 6.68 -26.74 3.25
C ASN A 440 7.08 -27.27 1.87
N ALA A 441 7.39 -26.39 0.91
CA ALA A 441 7.85 -26.76 -0.41
C ALA A 441 9.17 -27.56 -0.34
N LEU A 442 10.14 -27.11 0.47
CA LEU A 442 11.41 -27.82 0.68
C LEU A 442 11.22 -29.18 1.34
N GLN A 443 10.42 -29.26 2.40
CA GLN A 443 10.15 -30.51 3.09
C GLN A 443 9.46 -31.53 2.17
N GLN A 444 8.58 -31.08 1.27
CA GLN A 444 7.89 -31.96 0.33
C GLN A 444 8.77 -32.36 -0.86
N LEU A 445 9.57 -31.43 -1.41
CA LEU A 445 10.54 -31.72 -2.47
C LEU A 445 11.49 -32.84 -2.03
N ALA A 446 11.92 -32.78 -0.77
CA ALA A 446 12.81 -33.75 -0.19
C ALA A 446 12.10 -35.09 0.17
N LYS A 447 10.77 -35.12 0.35
CA LYS A 447 9.98 -36.33 0.63
C LYS A 447 9.57 -37.10 -0.63
N MET A 448 9.33 -36.44 -1.77
CA MET A 448 8.92 -37.09 -3.02
C MET A 448 10.02 -37.97 -3.63
N ASP A 449 11.30 -37.69 -3.32
CA ASP A 449 12.46 -38.54 -3.68
C ASP A 449 12.44 -39.92 -2.99
N ARG A 450 11.53 -40.16 -2.04
CA ARG A 450 11.35 -41.45 -1.35
C ARG A 450 10.44 -42.43 -2.10
N ALA A 451 9.60 -41.97 -3.04
CA ALA A 451 8.53 -42.79 -3.61
C ALA A 451 8.96 -43.64 -4.82
N ASP A 452 10.02 -43.26 -5.55
CA ASP A 452 10.39 -43.88 -6.83
C ASP A 452 11.41 -45.05 -6.73
N GLY A 453 11.72 -45.57 -5.54
CA GLY A 453 12.65 -46.70 -5.44
C GLY A 453 12.62 -47.49 -4.13
N GLN A 454 11.95 -48.63 -4.16
CA GLN A 454 11.81 -49.59 -3.03
C GLN A 454 13.11 -50.33 -2.62
N ALA A 455 14.24 -50.08 -3.30
CA ALA A 455 15.57 -50.60 -2.90
C ALA A 455 16.55 -49.49 -2.46
N THR A 456 16.08 -48.24 -2.36
CA THR A 456 16.89 -47.02 -2.22
C THR A 456 16.48 -46.12 -1.04
N GLU A 457 15.74 -46.65 -0.06
CA GLU A 457 15.25 -45.88 1.09
C GLU A 457 16.37 -45.14 1.84
N ASP A 458 17.53 -45.77 2.07
CA ASP A 458 18.68 -45.14 2.73
C ASP A 458 19.31 -43.99 1.92
N LYS A 459 19.27 -44.08 0.58
CA LYS A 459 19.82 -43.03 -0.29
C LYS A 459 18.87 -41.83 -0.39
N GLY A 460 17.56 -42.07 -0.49
CA GLY A 460 16.54 -41.01 -0.52
C GLY A 460 16.42 -40.30 0.83
N GLN A 461 16.54 -41.02 1.95
CA GLN A 461 16.60 -40.41 3.28
C GLN A 461 17.84 -39.53 3.47
N LEU A 462 18.99 -39.95 2.96
CA LEU A 462 20.20 -39.15 3.04
C LEU A 462 20.14 -37.91 2.13
N ASN A 463 19.57 -38.06 0.93
CA ASN A 463 19.36 -36.93 0.01
C ASN A 463 18.43 -35.87 0.60
N TYR A 464 17.38 -36.30 1.32
CA TYR A 464 16.49 -35.40 2.07
C TYR A 464 17.26 -34.47 3.00
N HIS A 465 18.15 -35.04 3.83
CA HIS A 465 18.92 -34.25 4.78
C HIS A 465 19.94 -33.35 4.08
N VAL A 466 20.56 -33.79 2.98
CA VAL A 466 21.51 -32.98 2.20
C VAL A 466 20.82 -31.73 1.64
N ILE A 467 19.66 -31.89 0.98
CA ILE A 467 18.88 -30.77 0.44
C ILE A 467 18.50 -29.81 1.55
N MET A 468 18.00 -30.31 2.69
CA MET A 468 17.55 -29.47 3.80
C MET A 468 18.71 -28.71 4.46
N ILE A 469 19.86 -29.35 4.66
CA ILE A 469 21.06 -28.73 5.24
C ILE A 469 21.55 -27.61 4.33
N GLU A 470 21.68 -27.88 3.03
CA GLU A 470 22.15 -26.88 2.06
C GLU A 470 21.21 -25.67 2.02
N ASN A 471 19.91 -25.91 1.83
CA ASN A 471 18.93 -24.86 1.67
C ASN A 471 18.68 -24.04 2.94
N MET A 472 18.65 -24.66 4.12
CA MET A 472 18.49 -23.93 5.39
C MET A 472 19.74 -23.16 5.78
N TYR A 473 20.93 -23.65 5.45
CA TYR A 473 22.17 -22.93 5.71
C TYR A 473 22.21 -21.61 4.94
N HIS A 474 21.98 -21.67 3.61
CA HIS A 474 21.93 -20.48 2.76
C HIS A 474 20.80 -19.53 3.17
N PHE A 475 19.62 -20.05 3.52
CA PHE A 475 18.53 -19.22 4.04
C PHE A 475 18.93 -18.45 5.30
N VAL A 476 19.57 -19.10 6.28
CA VAL A 476 20.01 -18.44 7.51
C VAL A 476 21.11 -17.42 7.21
N GLU A 477 22.09 -17.75 6.37
CA GLU A 477 23.19 -16.86 6.01
C GLU A 477 22.69 -15.59 5.31
N ASP A 478 21.83 -15.73 4.29
CA ASP A 478 21.37 -14.60 3.49
C ASP A 478 20.33 -13.75 4.25
N VAL A 479 19.38 -14.38 4.94
CA VAL A 479 18.31 -13.64 5.64
C VAL A 479 18.83 -12.97 6.92
N SER A 480 19.84 -13.52 7.58
CA SER A 480 20.44 -12.89 8.77
C SER A 480 21.14 -11.56 8.45
N GLN A 481 21.63 -11.39 7.22
CA GLN A 481 22.30 -10.15 6.77
C GLN A 481 21.32 -8.99 6.56
N LEU A 482 20.02 -9.28 6.40
CA LEU A 482 19.00 -8.24 6.15
C LEU A 482 18.61 -7.46 7.41
N TYR A 483 18.91 -7.98 8.60
CA TYR A 483 18.52 -7.37 9.90
C TYR A 483 17.02 -6.99 9.97
N CYS A 484 16.13 -7.83 9.44
CA CYS A 484 14.69 -7.59 9.38
C CYS A 484 13.98 -8.20 10.62
N PRO A 485 13.39 -7.39 11.54
CA PRO A 485 12.83 -7.87 12.80
C PRO A 485 11.73 -8.95 12.70
N PRO A 486 10.76 -8.88 11.77
CA PRO A 486 9.73 -9.91 11.66
C PRO A 486 10.28 -11.30 11.29
N LEU A 487 11.45 -11.37 10.66
CA LEU A 487 12.03 -12.64 10.21
C LEU A 487 12.78 -13.40 11.31
N VAL A 488 12.89 -12.84 12.53
CA VAL A 488 13.65 -13.47 13.64
C VAL A 488 13.09 -14.85 14.01
N VAL A 489 11.76 -14.99 14.10
CA VAL A 489 11.12 -16.29 14.43
C VAL A 489 11.37 -17.30 13.32
N SER A 490 11.25 -16.84 12.07
CA SER A 490 11.53 -17.64 10.86
C SER A 490 12.98 -18.09 10.78
N LEU A 491 13.94 -17.23 11.15
CA LEU A 491 15.36 -17.54 11.25
C LEU A 491 15.63 -18.60 12.33
N GLN A 492 15.03 -18.46 13.52
CA GLN A 492 15.17 -19.44 14.58
C GLN A 492 14.61 -20.82 14.16
N ARG A 493 13.47 -20.82 13.46
CA ARG A 493 12.89 -22.05 12.90
C ARG A 493 13.81 -22.68 11.84
N ALA A 494 14.41 -21.89 10.95
CA ALA A 494 15.37 -22.39 9.97
C ALA A 494 16.63 -22.97 10.62
N GLN A 495 17.17 -22.32 11.66
CA GLN A 495 18.31 -22.82 12.44
C GLN A 495 17.99 -24.16 13.11
N ASN A 496 16.80 -24.29 13.71
CA ASN A 496 16.37 -25.55 14.31
C ASN A 496 16.26 -26.68 13.27
N LEU A 497 15.65 -26.40 12.12
CA LEU A 497 15.55 -27.36 11.02
C LEU A 497 16.94 -27.74 10.49
N TYR A 498 17.85 -26.79 10.32
CA TYR A 498 19.24 -27.05 9.95
C TYR A 498 19.91 -28.01 10.94
N GLN A 499 19.82 -27.71 12.25
CA GLN A 499 20.48 -28.50 13.28
C GLN A 499 19.91 -29.91 13.41
N GLU A 500 18.60 -30.07 13.32
CA GLU A 500 17.93 -31.38 13.37
C GLU A 500 18.36 -32.27 12.19
N ASN A 501 18.37 -31.70 10.98
CA ASN A 501 18.75 -32.41 9.78
C ASN A 501 20.25 -32.73 9.75
N LEU A 502 21.09 -31.80 10.20
CA LEU A 502 22.53 -32.01 10.33
C LEU A 502 22.84 -33.13 11.32
N THR A 503 22.20 -33.14 12.49
CA THR A 503 22.39 -34.19 13.50
C THR A 503 22.03 -35.57 12.95
N THR A 504 20.92 -35.67 12.22
CA THR A 504 20.47 -36.94 11.62
C THR A 504 21.39 -37.38 10.48
N TYR A 505 21.80 -36.46 9.61
CA TYR A 505 22.76 -36.71 8.53
C TYR A 505 24.10 -37.24 9.07
N ILE A 506 24.67 -36.58 10.09
CA ILE A 506 25.93 -37.00 10.72
C ILE A 506 25.77 -38.42 11.28
N ARG A 507 24.68 -38.72 11.99
CA ARG A 507 24.43 -40.06 12.53
C ARG A 507 24.35 -41.13 11.44
N MET A 508 23.68 -40.84 10.31
CA MET A 508 23.60 -41.77 9.18
C MET A 508 24.96 -41.96 8.48
N LEU A 509 25.71 -40.88 8.27
CA LEU A 509 27.06 -40.92 7.69
C LEU A 509 28.01 -41.76 8.54
N MET A 510 27.98 -41.54 9.86
CA MET A 510 28.74 -42.27 10.85
C MET A 510 28.33 -43.74 10.89
N ARG A 511 27.03 -44.06 10.90
CA ARG A 511 26.55 -45.46 10.94
C ARG A 511 27.06 -46.26 9.77
N ARG A 512 27.19 -45.64 8.61
CA ARG A 512 27.70 -46.34 7.43
C ARG A 512 29.18 -46.74 7.52
N SER A 513 29.98 -46.00 8.28
CA SER A 513 31.43 -46.27 8.44
C SER A 513 31.77 -46.96 9.77
N PHE A 514 30.92 -46.79 10.79
CA PHE A 514 31.14 -47.21 12.18
C PHE A 514 29.94 -47.96 12.80
N ALA A 515 29.04 -48.57 12.01
CA ALA A 515 27.84 -49.28 12.54
C ALA A 515 28.19 -50.23 13.70
N ARG A 516 29.09 -51.17 13.47
CA ARG A 516 29.46 -52.19 14.45
C ARG A 516 30.11 -51.60 15.70
N PHE A 517 30.94 -50.56 15.53
CA PHE A 517 31.53 -49.81 16.63
C PHE A 517 30.45 -49.14 17.48
N MET A 518 29.54 -48.41 16.86
CA MET A 518 28.45 -47.72 17.55
C MET A 518 27.49 -48.68 18.22
N ASP A 519 27.03 -49.74 17.54
CA ASP A 519 26.07 -50.70 18.10
C ASP A 519 26.64 -51.41 19.34
N PHE A 520 27.95 -51.68 19.35
CA PHE A 520 28.62 -52.25 20.52
C PHE A 520 28.61 -51.27 21.70
N PHE A 521 29.07 -50.04 21.51
CA PHE A 521 29.17 -49.06 22.61
C PHE A 521 27.80 -48.51 23.06
N ASP A 522 26.84 -48.34 22.14
CA ASP A 522 25.44 -48.02 22.46
C ASP A 522 24.79 -49.17 23.25
N GLY A 523 25.09 -50.42 22.88
CA GLY A 523 24.63 -51.61 23.58
C GLY A 523 25.18 -51.71 25.00
N VAL A 524 26.47 -51.43 25.18
CA VAL A 524 27.11 -51.35 26.50
C VAL A 524 26.52 -50.21 27.33
N GLU A 525 26.28 -49.04 26.74
CA GLU A 525 25.67 -47.93 27.46
C GLU A 525 24.25 -48.23 27.94
N ARG A 526 23.44 -48.94 27.13
CA ARG A 526 22.12 -49.41 27.56
C ARG A 526 22.22 -50.40 28.72
N LEU A 527 23.18 -51.32 28.66
CA LEU A 527 23.42 -52.29 29.73
C LEU A 527 23.89 -51.61 31.03
N LEU A 528 24.71 -50.57 30.93
CA LEU A 528 25.17 -49.77 32.06
C LEU A 528 24.04 -49.05 32.83
N LYS A 529 22.83 -48.96 32.27
CA LYS A 529 21.66 -48.42 32.99
C LYS A 529 21.08 -49.40 34.00
N SER A 530 21.29 -50.71 33.82
CA SER A 530 20.73 -51.78 34.66
C SER A 530 21.78 -52.63 35.35
N THR A 531 23.05 -52.49 34.97
CA THR A 531 24.15 -53.34 35.41
C THR A 531 25.35 -52.47 35.81
N PRO A 532 25.98 -52.71 36.97
CA PRO A 532 27.12 -51.93 37.40
C PRO A 532 28.32 -52.13 36.46
N ALA A 533 29.17 -51.11 36.34
CA ALA A 533 30.20 -51.05 35.30
C ALA A 533 31.20 -52.21 35.35
N ASN A 534 31.48 -52.75 36.53
CA ASN A 534 32.36 -53.89 36.79
C ASN A 534 31.82 -55.24 36.28
N GLU A 535 30.50 -55.37 36.08
CA GLU A 535 29.85 -56.61 35.66
C GLU A 535 29.58 -56.67 34.15
N VAL A 536 29.76 -55.56 33.43
CA VAL A 536 29.55 -55.47 31.98
C VAL A 536 30.42 -56.47 31.21
N SER A 537 31.66 -56.70 31.65
CA SER A 537 32.58 -57.65 31.01
C SER A 537 32.18 -59.12 31.16
N LEU A 538 31.24 -59.43 32.07
CA LEU A 538 30.69 -60.77 32.28
C LEU A 538 29.48 -61.06 31.38
N HIS A 539 28.89 -60.03 30.75
CA HIS A 539 27.74 -60.20 29.88
C HIS A 539 28.10 -60.94 28.58
N GLN A 540 27.30 -61.92 28.19
CA GLN A 540 27.58 -62.82 27.05
C GLN A 540 27.85 -62.06 25.74
N SER A 541 27.09 -61.00 25.47
CA SER A 541 27.19 -60.21 24.23
C SER A 541 28.24 -59.09 24.25
N TYR A 542 28.73 -58.68 25.44
CA TYR A 542 29.64 -57.55 25.61
C TYR A 542 30.90 -57.93 26.40
N ASN A 543 31.27 -59.20 26.39
CA ASN A 543 32.43 -59.69 27.10
C ASN A 543 33.76 -59.17 26.50
N ARG A 544 34.87 -59.47 27.18
CA ARG A 544 36.23 -59.08 26.76
C ARG A 544 36.57 -59.53 25.33
N SER A 545 36.12 -60.70 24.91
CA SER A 545 36.36 -61.23 23.56
C SER A 545 35.60 -60.44 22.49
N ALA A 546 34.37 -60.02 22.79
CA ALA A 546 33.57 -59.17 21.92
C ALA A 546 34.19 -57.78 21.77
N LEU A 547 34.65 -57.17 22.87
CA LEU A 547 35.38 -55.89 22.85
C LEU A 547 36.67 -56.00 22.02
N LYS A 548 37.48 -57.05 22.23
CA LYS A 548 38.73 -57.27 21.48
C LYS A 548 38.48 -57.41 19.98
N LYS A 549 37.35 -58.01 19.58
CA LYS A 549 36.95 -58.13 18.18
C LYS A 549 36.59 -56.78 17.56
N VAL A 550 35.79 -55.97 18.25
CA VAL A 550 35.39 -54.62 17.79
C VAL A 550 36.60 -53.69 17.70
N LEU A 551 37.51 -53.72 18.68
CA LEU A 551 38.72 -52.89 18.66
C LEU A 551 39.68 -53.28 17.52
N LYS A 552 39.82 -54.57 17.23
CA LYS A 552 40.68 -55.06 16.12
C LYS A 552 40.12 -54.68 14.75
N GLU A 553 38.80 -54.64 14.60
CA GLU A 553 38.12 -54.28 13.34
C GLU A 553 38.06 -52.75 13.12
N HIS A 554 38.24 -51.96 14.17
CA HIS A 554 38.27 -50.50 14.14
C HIS A 554 39.60 -49.97 14.70
N GLY A 555 40.72 -50.37 14.09
CA GLY A 555 42.05 -49.87 14.45
C GLY A 555 42.36 -48.48 13.87
N ALA A 556 43.55 -47.94 14.16
CA ALA A 556 43.96 -46.59 13.72
C ALA A 556 44.06 -46.44 12.19
N LYS A 557 44.27 -47.54 11.45
CA LYS A 557 44.27 -47.56 9.98
C LYS A 557 42.85 -47.49 9.41
N ASP A 558 41.93 -48.24 10.00
CA ASP A 558 40.53 -48.29 9.57
C ASP A 558 39.80 -47.00 9.92
N MET A 559 40.12 -46.40 11.07
CA MET A 559 39.67 -45.04 11.43
C MET A 559 40.07 -44.01 10.37
N ARG A 560 41.34 -43.98 9.95
CA ARG A 560 41.81 -43.06 8.89
C ARG A 560 41.07 -43.28 7.56
N LYS A 561 40.91 -44.54 7.16
CA LYS A 561 40.19 -44.90 5.92
C LYS A 561 38.70 -44.52 5.98
N ALA A 562 38.07 -44.69 7.14
CA ALA A 562 36.69 -44.30 7.37
C ALA A 562 36.51 -42.78 7.31
N VAL A 563 37.40 -42.01 7.94
CA VAL A 563 37.41 -40.54 7.88
C VAL A 563 37.61 -40.05 6.45
N GLU A 564 38.55 -40.62 5.69
CA GLU A 564 38.74 -40.29 4.27
C GLU A 564 37.48 -40.58 3.44
N THR A 565 36.84 -41.73 3.67
CA THR A 565 35.61 -42.11 2.97
C THR A 565 34.45 -41.18 3.29
N MET A 566 34.34 -40.73 4.55
CA MET A 566 33.31 -39.76 4.96
C MET A 566 33.58 -38.37 4.38
N SER A 567 34.83 -37.91 4.37
CA SER A 567 35.22 -36.61 3.77
C SER A 567 34.81 -36.56 2.31
N ARG A 568 35.25 -37.54 1.50
CA ARG A 568 34.90 -37.62 0.07
C ARG A 568 33.40 -37.67 -0.18
N ARG A 569 32.61 -38.21 0.76
CA ARG A 569 31.14 -38.23 0.65
C ARG A 569 30.52 -36.88 0.99
N VAL A 570 31.00 -36.20 2.03
CA VAL A 570 30.57 -34.85 2.36
C VAL A 570 30.86 -33.93 1.18
N ASP A 571 32.06 -34.00 0.61
CA ASP A 571 32.42 -33.26 -0.61
C ASP A 571 31.42 -33.58 -1.72
N LYS A 572 31.22 -34.85 -2.06
CA LYS A 572 30.28 -35.25 -3.13
C LYS A 572 28.82 -34.82 -2.91
N HIS A 573 28.37 -34.72 -1.66
CA HIS A 573 26.98 -34.36 -1.35
C HIS A 573 26.72 -32.86 -1.44
N PHE A 574 27.70 -32.03 -1.04
CA PHE A 574 27.55 -30.58 -0.97
C PHE A 574 28.35 -29.82 -2.04
N SER A 575 29.16 -30.52 -2.85
CA SER A 575 29.78 -29.95 -4.05
C SER A 575 28.77 -29.95 -5.21
N ASP A 576 28.59 -28.78 -5.81
CA ASP A 576 27.78 -28.62 -7.01
C ASP A 576 28.68 -28.87 -8.24
N GLU A 577 28.57 -30.04 -8.87
CA GLU A 577 29.38 -30.41 -10.05
C GLU A 577 28.96 -29.64 -11.32
N ASP A 578 27.77 -29.01 -11.31
CA ASP A 578 27.15 -28.37 -12.48
C ASP A 578 27.33 -26.84 -12.55
N ASP A 579 27.85 -26.16 -11.50
CA ASP A 579 28.04 -24.69 -11.50
C ASP A 579 29.33 -24.22 -10.75
N PRO A 580 30.50 -24.27 -11.40
CA PRO A 580 31.80 -24.13 -10.74
C PRO A 580 32.26 -22.69 -10.42
N VAL A 581 31.56 -21.63 -10.88
CA VAL A 581 32.14 -20.27 -10.94
C VAL A 581 31.66 -19.31 -9.84
N ALA A 582 30.44 -19.45 -9.31
CA ALA A 582 29.89 -18.51 -8.30
C ALA A 582 29.48 -19.19 -6.97
N SER A 583 29.03 -20.45 -7.00
CA SER A 583 28.58 -21.21 -5.81
C SER A 583 29.73 -21.87 -5.02
N SER A 584 30.97 -21.78 -5.51
CA SER A 584 32.13 -22.52 -4.96
C SER A 584 32.53 -22.06 -3.56
N ALA A 585 32.50 -20.74 -3.28
CA ALA A 585 32.95 -20.21 -1.98
C ALA A 585 31.97 -20.51 -0.85
N ALA A 586 30.67 -20.22 -1.04
CA ALA A 586 29.64 -20.48 -0.03
C ALA A 586 29.46 -21.99 0.23
N ASN A 587 29.53 -22.82 -0.83
CA ASN A 587 29.49 -24.28 -0.66
C ASN A 587 30.75 -24.81 0.02
N ALA A 588 31.92 -24.22 -0.20
CA ALA A 588 33.14 -24.58 0.54
C ALA A 588 33.04 -24.22 2.04
N VAL A 589 32.41 -23.08 2.37
CA VAL A 589 32.13 -22.71 3.77
C VAL A 589 31.14 -23.70 4.40
N LEU A 590 30.06 -24.06 3.69
CA LEU A 590 29.10 -25.07 4.14
C LEU A 590 29.76 -26.43 4.37
N ILE A 591 30.57 -26.93 3.41
CA ILE A 591 31.34 -28.18 3.56
C ILE A 591 32.24 -28.09 4.79
N GLY A 592 32.93 -26.96 4.98
CA GLY A 592 33.76 -26.72 6.15
C GLY A 592 32.99 -26.72 7.47
N ALA A 593 31.77 -26.19 7.49
CA ALA A 593 30.87 -26.17 8.65
C ALA A 593 30.34 -27.57 8.97
N VAL A 594 29.84 -28.30 7.97
CA VAL A 594 29.38 -29.69 8.12
C VAL A 594 30.52 -30.59 8.60
N TRP A 595 31.71 -30.47 8.00
CA TRP A 595 32.86 -31.28 8.39
C TRP A 595 33.34 -30.99 9.81
N LYS A 596 33.23 -29.74 10.27
CA LYS A 596 33.53 -29.35 11.66
C LYS A 596 32.58 -30.06 12.63
N GLU A 597 31.28 -30.11 12.35
CA GLU A 597 30.32 -30.80 13.21
C GLU A 597 30.46 -32.34 13.13
N VAL A 598 30.78 -32.91 11.96
CA VAL A 598 31.14 -34.34 11.82
C VAL A 598 32.35 -34.67 12.70
N THR A 599 33.39 -33.83 12.68
CA THR A 599 34.61 -34.02 13.47
C THR A 599 34.29 -34.01 14.96
N LYS A 600 33.46 -33.06 15.40
CA LYS A 600 33.07 -32.89 16.79
C LYS A 600 32.26 -34.09 17.32
N GLU A 601 31.26 -34.57 16.58
CA GLU A 601 30.48 -35.74 17.01
C GLU A 601 31.32 -37.03 17.00
N LEU A 602 32.19 -37.24 15.99
CA LEU A 602 33.10 -38.39 15.98
C LEU A 602 34.09 -38.36 17.15
N ALA A 603 34.67 -37.20 17.45
CA ALA A 603 35.58 -37.03 18.59
C ALA A 603 34.88 -37.32 19.93
N LYS A 604 33.62 -36.91 20.07
CA LYS A 604 32.77 -37.15 21.24
C LYS A 604 32.40 -38.62 21.40
N ASP A 605 32.02 -39.32 20.32
CA ASP A 605 31.72 -40.76 20.37
C ASP A 605 32.96 -41.58 20.74
N VAL A 606 34.14 -41.21 20.24
CA VAL A 606 35.40 -41.85 20.59
C VAL A 606 35.78 -41.59 22.05
N LEU A 607 35.61 -40.36 22.54
CA LEU A 607 35.84 -40.03 23.95
C LEU A 607 34.89 -40.81 24.88
N LYS A 608 33.63 -40.95 24.48
CA LYS A 608 32.64 -41.76 25.19
C LYS A 608 33.04 -43.24 25.22
N ALA A 609 33.46 -43.79 24.08
CA ALA A 609 33.95 -45.16 23.99
C ALA A 609 35.18 -45.39 24.88
N GLN A 610 36.15 -44.46 24.90
CA GLN A 610 37.30 -44.50 25.80
C GLN A 610 36.87 -44.51 27.27
N GLY A 611 35.91 -43.68 27.65
CA GLY A 611 35.36 -43.65 29.01
C GLY A 611 34.59 -44.93 29.40
N ILE A 612 33.95 -45.61 28.44
CA ILE A 612 33.31 -46.92 28.68
C ILE A 612 34.38 -48.00 28.86
N VAL A 613 35.41 -48.04 28.02
CA VAL A 613 36.50 -49.02 28.14
C VAL A 613 37.23 -48.86 29.48
N ALA A 614 37.53 -47.62 29.88
CA ALA A 614 38.20 -47.33 31.14
C ALA A 614 37.39 -47.74 32.39
N ARG A 615 36.04 -47.67 32.34
CA ARG A 615 35.17 -48.00 33.48
C ARG A 615 34.76 -49.46 33.52
N SER A 616 34.44 -50.04 32.37
CA SER A 616 33.83 -51.37 32.27
C SER A 616 34.81 -52.49 31.91
N TYR A 617 36.02 -52.14 31.50
CA TYR A 617 37.02 -53.10 31.04
C TYR A 617 38.43 -52.77 31.55
N ALA A 618 38.55 -52.05 32.68
CA ALA A 618 39.82 -51.60 33.25
C ALA A 618 40.85 -52.74 33.42
N GLU A 619 40.40 -53.91 33.86
CA GLU A 619 41.25 -55.09 34.12
C GLU A 619 41.62 -55.88 32.85
N SER A 620 41.06 -55.49 31.70
CA SER A 620 41.23 -56.23 30.45
C SER A 620 42.51 -55.88 29.68
N GLY A 621 43.18 -54.78 30.02
CA GLY A 621 44.33 -54.25 29.27
C GLY A 621 44.02 -53.90 27.80
N LEU A 622 42.74 -53.82 27.43
CA LEU A 622 42.27 -53.44 26.11
C LEU A 622 41.97 -51.94 26.08
N GLY A 623 42.36 -51.28 25.00
CA GLY A 623 42.14 -49.85 24.78
C GLY A 623 41.95 -49.55 23.31
N LEU A 624 41.40 -48.38 22.98
CA LEU A 624 41.38 -47.90 21.60
C LEU A 624 42.82 -47.54 21.18
N GLU A 625 43.18 -47.89 19.94
CA GLU A 625 44.51 -47.59 19.35
C GLU A 625 44.70 -46.10 19.01
N PHE A 626 43.65 -45.30 19.15
CA PHE A 626 43.64 -43.87 18.85
C PHE A 626 42.80 -43.12 19.89
N SER A 627 43.12 -41.85 20.06
CA SER A 627 42.43 -40.93 20.95
C SER A 627 41.46 -40.00 20.22
N SER A 628 40.60 -39.32 20.98
CA SER A 628 39.77 -38.23 20.47
C SER A 628 40.60 -37.16 19.75
N ALA A 629 41.80 -36.85 20.25
CA ALA A 629 42.73 -35.90 19.63
C ALA A 629 43.31 -36.42 18.29
N ASP A 630 43.57 -37.72 18.17
CA ASP A 630 44.06 -38.34 16.93
C ASP A 630 43.00 -38.30 15.82
N VAL A 631 41.73 -38.44 16.19
CA VAL A 631 40.58 -38.27 15.30
C VAL A 631 40.51 -36.82 14.82
N GLU A 632 40.55 -35.85 15.73
CA GLU A 632 40.53 -34.43 15.35
C GLU A 632 41.71 -34.06 14.43
N ALA A 633 42.91 -34.56 14.73
CA ALA A 633 44.10 -34.32 13.91
C ALA A 633 43.96 -34.95 12.51
N THR A 634 43.33 -36.13 12.42
CA THR A 634 43.07 -36.81 11.15
C THR A 634 42.01 -36.05 10.34
N CYS A 635 40.90 -35.64 10.94
CA CYS A 635 39.86 -34.86 10.27
C CYS A 635 40.36 -33.49 9.82
N LYS A 636 41.24 -32.83 10.59
CA LYS A 636 41.87 -31.56 10.19
C LYS A 636 42.78 -31.71 8.96
N LYS A 637 43.52 -32.82 8.84
CA LYS A 637 44.37 -33.11 7.66
C LYS A 637 43.57 -33.34 6.38
N MET A 638 42.31 -33.75 6.49
CA MET A 638 41.41 -33.92 5.34
C MET A 638 40.79 -32.61 4.85
N LYS A 639 40.96 -31.51 5.60
CA LYS A 639 40.47 -30.16 5.24
C LYS A 639 41.49 -29.36 4.41
N GLY A 640 42.63 -29.97 4.08
CA GLY A 640 43.77 -29.36 3.39
C GLY A 640 43.76 -29.61 1.89
#